data_AF-A0A819RW96-F1
#
_entry.id   AF-A0A819RW96-F1
#
_cell.length_a   1.000
_cell.length_b   1.000
_cell.length_c   1.000
_cell.angle_alpha   90.00
_cell.angle_beta   90.00
_cell.angle_gamma   90.00
#
_symmetry.space_group_name_H-M   'P 1'
#
loop_
_entity.id
_entity.type
_entity.pdbx_description
1 polymer ?
#
loop_
_entity_poly.entity_id
_entity_poly.type
_entity_poly.pdbx_seq_one_letter_code
_entity_poly.pdbx_strand_id
1 'polypeptide(L)'
;MSTKANAITGYTYDDLMLKHACPWAKDHHENPRRLSSILDRCRELNLFDRCLFVKSTPANDNDILLYHNESLLKKLSKAPVQNIEQLKQFCQEYEDVYMNEYTFDAAKLAVGGSLNLLDSIMTNQCRNGFALVRPPGHHASKNEINGFCLFNNVVITAKAAIEKYNAQRVLILDWDVHHGQGTQYAFYDTNKVLYISTHRYEHGAYWPQLAESDFDHIGEGDGRGFNVNIPLNKTGLKNADYMYIFFNIILPIAYEYDPDLVLVSAGYDVALGCPEGEMKVTPDTFAHLTHYLKGLANGKVMVLLEGGYCIDTLAESAAWTLRSLLGDPCSPLQACANPDLTVKKTVACCKNVLKDYWQSLRIDLTEKSQVWIEEALHKRSLNELATNENRPTQYDLTPTLIIDRTEEQSKKLQQNIKRAIELAPHQKPLERGATLLVYDELMRKFSVGNHCERPGRIVAIWKGLKSRGLDQRCTMIPSRHATKDEILLVHTNRFYDDLETTKTQTKKELQKREGVSRSVDYTNEVFDNALLAAGSCLNMVDAIMTDKGRNGFAIIRPPGHHAHSGMDYGFCYFNNVAICARYLQKNYNLQRILIVDFDYHMGDGVKDVFYEDPGVLYISLHCNDAFPPNEGHPKDSGKDKGLGFNVNIGWLNFVDPPAVDADYINAFHHVVLPMAYEFNPEFVLVCAGFDAAEGDRIGWGKLTACAYSQMTHMLLPLANGRVLEVLEGGYCLHQLNICGSACVATLLGDVPVRCSEDSAKYPQDDVSVRTIQMIKDIHRPYWSSLFTIPDQDDNEIDKLAENLQKTASIKN
;
A
#
# COMPACT_ATOMS: atom_id res chain seq x y z
N MET A 1 -2.64 -5.42 -35.83
CA MET A 1 -2.61 -3.94 -35.89
C MET A 1 -3.05 -3.47 -34.51
N SER A 2 -2.31 -2.81 -33.64
CA SER A 2 -1.13 -1.95 -33.74
C SER A 2 -0.24 -2.17 -32.50
N THR A 3 1.07 -2.25 -32.70
CA THR A 3 2.14 -2.51 -31.72
C THR A 3 2.50 -1.29 -30.86
N LYS A 4 1.50 -0.57 -30.34
CA LYS A 4 1.65 0.58 -29.41
C LYS A 4 0.98 0.35 -28.03
N ALA A 5 0.83 -0.90 -27.61
CA ALA A 5 0.10 -1.28 -26.39
C ALA A 5 0.86 -1.09 -25.04
N ASN A 6 1.98 -0.36 -25.02
CA ASN A 6 2.93 -0.43 -23.87
C ASN A 6 3.21 0.89 -23.12
N ALA A 7 2.65 2.04 -23.49
CA ALA A 7 2.82 3.23 -22.65
C ALA A 7 1.78 3.22 -21.52
N ILE A 8 2.15 2.61 -20.38
CA ILE A 8 1.29 2.49 -19.20
C ILE A 8 1.18 3.85 -18.48
N THR A 9 2.21 4.68 -18.55
CA THR A 9 2.31 5.93 -17.78
C THR A 9 2.46 7.13 -18.70
N GLY A 10 1.60 8.14 -18.52
CA GLY A 10 1.72 9.44 -19.18
C GLY A 10 2.48 10.46 -18.34
N TYR A 11 3.09 11.45 -18.98
CA TYR A 11 3.60 12.62 -18.28
C TYR A 11 3.40 13.88 -19.13
N THR A 12 3.30 15.03 -18.47
CA THR A 12 3.13 16.32 -19.14
C THR A 12 3.96 17.40 -18.46
N TYR A 13 4.52 18.31 -19.26
CA TYR A 13 5.18 19.54 -18.82
C TYR A 13 5.27 20.51 -20.01
N ASP A 14 5.57 21.79 -19.74
CA ASP A 14 5.89 22.78 -20.77
C ASP A 14 7.05 23.68 -20.30
N ASP A 15 7.97 24.00 -21.21
CA ASP A 15 9.15 24.83 -20.91
C ASP A 15 8.77 26.26 -20.45
N LEU A 16 7.60 26.78 -20.83
CA LEU A 16 7.15 28.10 -20.38
C LEU A 16 6.99 28.16 -18.86
N MET A 17 6.68 27.03 -18.21
CA MET A 17 6.60 26.95 -16.74
C MET A 17 7.94 27.23 -16.07
N LEU A 18 9.07 27.00 -16.75
CA LEU A 18 10.41 27.35 -16.26
C LEU A 18 10.69 28.85 -16.30
N LYS A 19 9.84 29.64 -16.97
CA LYS A 19 9.94 31.11 -17.00
C LYS A 19 9.22 31.78 -15.83
N HIS A 20 8.36 31.06 -15.10
CA HIS A 20 7.76 31.53 -13.85
C HIS A 20 8.81 31.58 -12.73
N ALA A 21 9.20 32.79 -12.33
CA ALA A 21 10.21 33.07 -11.31
C ALA A 21 9.98 34.44 -10.65
N CYS A 22 10.36 34.56 -9.37
CA CYS A 22 10.18 35.80 -8.60
C CYS A 22 11.11 36.91 -9.13
N PRO A 23 10.58 38.06 -9.61
CA PRO A 23 11.42 39.08 -10.23
C PRO A 23 12.18 39.93 -9.21
N TRP A 24 11.85 39.85 -7.91
CA TRP A 24 12.51 40.59 -6.85
C TRP A 24 13.31 39.72 -5.85
N ALA A 25 13.25 38.39 -5.95
CA ALA A 25 14.02 37.47 -5.12
C ALA A 25 14.54 36.27 -5.91
N LYS A 26 15.86 36.25 -6.15
CA LYS A 26 16.52 35.18 -6.92
C LYS A 26 16.54 33.84 -6.18
N ASP A 27 16.63 33.88 -4.86
CA ASP A 27 16.72 32.71 -3.99
C ASP A 27 15.35 32.32 -3.40
N HIS A 28 14.26 32.75 -4.04
CA HIS A 28 12.91 32.37 -3.63
C HIS A 28 12.75 30.84 -3.63
N HIS A 29 12.08 30.28 -2.62
CA HIS A 29 11.96 28.83 -2.43
C HIS A 29 11.21 28.18 -3.60
N GLU A 30 10.08 28.75 -3.99
CA GLU A 30 9.39 28.40 -5.24
C GLU A 30 10.13 29.05 -6.42
N ASN A 31 10.89 28.26 -7.19
CA ASN A 31 11.70 28.74 -8.31
C ASN A 31 11.82 27.69 -9.44
N PRO A 32 12.27 28.09 -10.66
CA PRO A 32 12.38 27.19 -11.82
C PRO A 32 13.23 25.93 -11.61
N ARG A 33 14.22 25.95 -10.70
CA ARG A 33 15.08 24.78 -10.47
C ARG A 33 14.30 23.59 -9.95
N ARG A 34 13.15 23.83 -9.30
CA ARG A 34 12.25 22.77 -8.82
C ARG A 34 11.81 21.84 -9.94
N LEU A 35 11.31 22.41 -11.04
CA LEU A 35 10.87 21.61 -12.19
C LEU A 35 12.06 21.14 -13.02
N SER A 36 13.07 21.98 -13.26
CA SER A 36 14.22 21.56 -14.09
C SER A 36 14.98 20.39 -13.47
N SER A 37 15.17 20.36 -12.15
CA SER A 37 15.88 19.25 -11.49
C SER A 37 15.13 17.93 -11.57
N ILE A 38 13.80 17.93 -11.47
CA ILE A 38 12.97 16.74 -11.67
C ILE A 38 13.11 16.24 -13.10
N LEU A 39 13.02 17.15 -14.08
CA LEU A 39 13.17 16.81 -15.50
C LEU A 39 14.55 16.21 -15.78
N ASP A 40 15.61 16.82 -15.27
CA ASP A 40 16.98 16.34 -15.44
C ASP A 40 17.17 14.97 -14.78
N ARG A 41 16.68 14.81 -13.54
CA ARG A 41 16.78 13.54 -12.81
C ARG A 41 16.03 12.40 -13.50
N CYS A 42 14.83 12.66 -14.00
CA CYS A 42 14.06 11.67 -14.76
C CYS A 42 14.72 11.31 -16.10
N ARG A 43 15.41 12.25 -16.75
CA ARG A 43 16.23 11.99 -17.95
C ARG A 43 17.47 11.16 -17.63
N GLU A 44 18.21 11.51 -16.58
CA GLU A 44 19.39 10.75 -16.11
C GLU A 44 19.05 9.28 -15.84
N LEU A 45 17.86 9.03 -15.30
CA LEU A 45 17.35 7.71 -14.96
C LEU A 45 16.60 7.03 -16.13
N ASN A 46 16.54 7.66 -17.31
CA ASN A 46 15.83 7.19 -18.51
C ASN A 46 14.34 6.82 -18.26
N LEU A 47 13.66 7.57 -17.38
CA LEU A 47 12.26 7.29 -17.04
C LEU A 47 11.31 7.77 -18.15
N PHE A 48 11.58 8.92 -18.76
CA PHE A 48 10.70 9.50 -19.79
C PHE A 48 10.63 8.67 -21.07
N ASP A 49 11.70 7.94 -21.42
CA ASP A 49 11.72 7.06 -22.59
C ASP A 49 10.69 5.93 -22.51
N ARG A 50 10.22 5.63 -21.29
CA ARG A 50 9.21 4.61 -20.99
C ARG A 50 7.81 5.19 -20.83
N CYS A 51 7.65 6.51 -20.91
CA CYS A 51 6.40 7.21 -20.69
C CYS A 51 5.79 7.73 -22.00
N LEU A 52 4.47 7.93 -22.01
CA LEU A 52 3.78 8.70 -23.03
C LEU A 52 3.91 10.20 -22.70
N PHE A 53 4.61 10.97 -23.53
CA PHE A 53 4.56 12.42 -23.42
C PHE A 53 3.21 12.94 -23.91
N VAL A 54 2.45 13.54 -23.00
CA VAL A 54 1.18 14.22 -23.27
C VAL A 54 1.48 15.71 -23.38
N LYS A 55 1.23 16.28 -24.55
CA LYS A 55 1.52 17.70 -24.81
C LYS A 55 0.57 18.60 -24.02
N SER A 56 1.12 19.54 -23.25
CA SER A 56 0.36 20.63 -22.61
C SER A 56 -0.24 21.58 -23.64
N THR A 57 -1.48 21.97 -23.41
CA THR A 57 -2.15 23.08 -24.09
C THR A 57 -2.63 24.07 -23.02
N PRO A 58 -2.60 25.39 -23.27
CA PRO A 58 -3.15 26.34 -22.30
C PRO A 58 -4.64 26.10 -22.08
N ALA A 59 -5.07 26.04 -20.83
CA ALA A 59 -6.47 26.00 -20.46
C ALA A 59 -7.22 27.18 -21.06
N ASN A 60 -8.44 26.95 -21.56
CA ASN A 60 -9.31 28.03 -21.99
C ASN A 60 -10.04 28.64 -20.77
N ASP A 61 -10.75 29.75 -20.96
CA ASP A 61 -11.42 30.43 -19.86
C ASP A 61 -12.52 29.57 -19.23
N ASN A 62 -13.24 28.75 -20.00
CA ASN A 62 -14.26 27.84 -19.46
C ASN A 62 -13.63 26.76 -18.56
N ASP A 63 -12.45 26.26 -18.91
CA ASP A 63 -11.72 25.28 -18.09
C ASP A 63 -11.41 25.88 -16.70
N ILE A 64 -10.95 27.13 -16.67
CA ILE A 64 -10.63 27.84 -15.42
C ILE A 64 -11.90 28.15 -14.62
N LEU A 65 -12.98 28.53 -15.32
CA LEU A 65 -14.29 28.85 -14.76
C LEU A 65 -15.03 27.62 -14.21
N LEU A 66 -14.53 26.40 -14.40
CA LEU A 66 -15.03 25.21 -13.69
C LEU A 66 -14.96 25.38 -12.16
N TYR A 67 -13.97 26.15 -11.67
CA TYR A 67 -13.83 26.43 -10.24
C TYR A 67 -13.73 27.91 -9.92
N HIS A 68 -12.83 28.63 -10.61
CA HIS A 68 -12.54 30.03 -10.30
C HIS A 68 -13.63 30.95 -10.84
N ASN A 69 -13.86 32.08 -10.20
CA ASN A 69 -14.81 33.06 -10.70
C ASN A 69 -14.20 33.95 -11.81
N GLU A 70 -15.08 34.55 -12.60
CA GLU A 70 -14.68 35.43 -13.70
C GLU A 70 -13.92 36.68 -13.22
N SER A 71 -14.18 37.13 -11.99
CA SER A 71 -13.50 38.28 -11.38
C SER A 71 -12.01 38.01 -11.17
N LEU A 72 -11.66 36.85 -10.59
CA LEU A 72 -10.28 36.43 -10.35
C LEU A 72 -9.55 36.25 -11.68
N LEU A 73 -10.15 35.54 -12.63
CA LEU A 73 -9.57 35.34 -13.97
C LEU A 73 -9.26 36.69 -14.65
N LYS A 74 -10.21 37.63 -14.64
CA LYS A 74 -10.03 38.98 -15.18
C LYS A 74 -8.93 39.73 -14.43
N LYS A 75 -8.89 39.65 -13.10
CA LYS A 75 -7.88 40.32 -12.27
C LYS A 75 -6.47 39.82 -12.60
N LEU A 76 -6.28 38.49 -12.67
CA LEU A 76 -4.99 37.88 -13.01
C LEU A 76 -4.55 38.19 -14.45
N SER A 77 -5.47 38.16 -15.41
CA SER A 77 -5.16 38.51 -16.83
C SER A 77 -4.70 39.95 -17.03
N LYS A 78 -5.00 40.83 -16.06
CA LYS A 78 -4.66 42.27 -16.07
C LYS A 78 -3.60 42.63 -15.03
N ALA A 79 -2.94 41.65 -14.41
CA ALA A 79 -1.86 41.90 -13.48
C ALA A 79 -0.81 42.83 -14.13
N PRO A 80 -0.28 43.85 -13.43
CA PRO A 80 0.58 44.88 -14.02
C PRO A 80 2.02 44.38 -14.23
N VAL A 81 2.18 43.27 -14.94
CA VAL A 81 3.46 42.54 -15.10
C VAL A 81 4.57 43.34 -15.79
N GLN A 82 4.21 44.43 -16.46
CA GLN A 82 5.14 45.34 -17.15
C GLN A 82 5.76 46.40 -16.21
N ASN A 83 5.26 46.52 -14.97
CA ASN A 83 5.75 47.49 -13.98
C ASN A 83 5.99 46.77 -12.64
N ILE A 84 7.26 46.61 -12.26
CA ILE A 84 7.64 45.83 -11.07
C ILE A 84 7.04 46.40 -9.79
N GLU A 85 7.02 47.72 -9.62
CA GLU A 85 6.49 48.38 -8.43
C GLU A 85 4.97 48.18 -8.30
N GLN A 86 4.23 48.29 -9.40
CA GLN A 86 2.79 47.99 -9.41
C GLN A 86 2.52 46.50 -9.22
N LEU A 87 3.38 45.63 -9.76
CA LEU A 87 3.28 44.18 -9.58
C LEU A 87 3.52 43.77 -8.14
N LYS A 88 4.49 44.39 -7.47
CA LYS A 88 4.73 44.23 -6.04
C LYS A 88 3.47 44.61 -5.25
N GLN A 89 2.91 45.80 -5.50
CA GLN A 89 1.68 46.24 -4.82
C GLN A 89 0.52 45.26 -5.05
N PHE A 90 0.36 44.77 -6.27
CA PHE A 90 -0.64 43.76 -6.61
C PHE A 90 -0.42 42.46 -5.83
N CYS A 91 0.82 41.96 -5.77
CA CYS A 91 1.14 40.72 -5.06
C CYS A 91 1.01 40.86 -3.54
N GLN A 92 1.27 42.04 -2.98
CA GLN A 92 1.08 42.31 -1.54
C GLN A 92 -0.37 42.19 -1.07
N GLU A 93 -1.34 42.17 -1.98
CA GLU A 93 -2.75 41.88 -1.62
C GLU A 93 -2.96 40.43 -1.23
N TYR A 94 -1.99 39.55 -1.49
CA TYR A 94 -2.09 38.11 -1.32
C TYR A 94 -0.91 37.57 -0.51
N GLU A 95 -1.16 36.50 0.23
CA GLU A 95 -0.15 35.84 1.05
C GLU A 95 0.70 34.91 0.21
N ASP A 96 2.03 35.08 0.29
CA ASP A 96 3.03 34.23 -0.36
C ASP A 96 2.81 34.08 -1.86
N VAL A 97 2.58 35.19 -2.57
CA VAL A 97 2.42 35.18 -4.03
C VAL A 97 3.43 36.10 -4.70
N TYR A 98 4.00 35.61 -5.80
CA TYR A 98 4.76 36.43 -6.74
C TYR A 98 4.30 36.14 -8.18
N MET A 99 4.55 37.09 -9.07
CA MET A 99 4.24 36.95 -10.49
C MET A 99 5.33 37.59 -11.35
N ASN A 100 5.39 37.21 -12.62
CA ASN A 100 6.13 37.88 -13.68
C ASN A 100 5.32 37.81 -14.99
N GLU A 101 5.88 38.32 -16.09
CA GLU A 101 5.19 38.37 -17.39
C GLU A 101 4.76 37.02 -17.97
N TYR A 102 5.37 35.90 -17.55
CA TYR A 102 5.05 34.55 -18.01
C TYR A 102 4.11 33.79 -17.07
N THR A 103 3.90 34.29 -15.84
CA THR A 103 3.20 33.56 -14.79
C THR A 103 1.76 33.17 -15.19
N PHE A 104 1.02 34.10 -15.81
CA PHE A 104 -0.37 33.82 -16.19
C PHE A 104 -0.47 32.71 -17.23
N ASP A 105 0.35 32.76 -18.28
CA ASP A 105 0.37 31.72 -19.32
C ASP A 105 0.90 30.39 -18.80
N ALA A 106 1.90 30.40 -17.92
CA ALA A 106 2.39 29.22 -17.23
C ALA A 106 1.28 28.57 -16.37
N ALA A 107 0.49 29.36 -15.64
CA ALA A 107 -0.65 28.87 -14.86
C ALA A 107 -1.74 28.26 -15.77
N LYS A 108 -2.02 28.88 -16.93
CA LYS A 108 -2.95 28.28 -17.93
C LYS A 108 -2.43 26.96 -18.48
N LEU A 109 -1.12 26.84 -18.72
CA LEU A 109 -0.49 25.58 -19.14
C LEU A 109 -0.49 24.52 -18.03
N ALA A 110 -0.34 24.92 -16.76
CA ALA A 110 -0.40 23.99 -15.63
C ALA A 110 -1.78 23.32 -15.55
N VAL A 111 -2.84 24.13 -15.61
CA VAL A 111 -4.23 23.63 -15.66
C VAL A 111 -4.48 22.79 -16.92
N GLY A 112 -4.15 23.32 -18.09
CA GLY A 112 -4.48 22.66 -19.35
C GLY A 112 -3.66 21.38 -19.57
N GLY A 113 -2.38 21.36 -19.19
CA GLY A 113 -1.56 20.14 -19.16
C GLY A 113 -2.17 19.07 -18.25
N SER A 114 -2.67 19.45 -17.07
CA SER A 114 -3.36 18.55 -16.15
C SER A 114 -4.63 17.98 -16.80
N LEU A 115 -5.45 18.82 -17.46
CA LEU A 115 -6.64 18.37 -18.19
C LEU A 115 -6.31 17.46 -19.39
N ASN A 116 -5.20 17.71 -20.10
CA ASN A 116 -4.76 16.86 -21.20
C ASN A 116 -4.31 15.47 -20.71
N LEU A 117 -3.62 15.41 -19.57
CA LEU A 117 -3.23 14.14 -18.96
C LEU A 117 -4.45 13.38 -18.41
N LEU A 118 -5.40 14.08 -17.78
CA LEU A 118 -6.68 13.51 -17.37
C LEU A 118 -7.41 12.88 -18.57
N ASP A 119 -7.49 13.57 -19.71
CA ASP A 119 -8.09 13.04 -20.94
C ASP A 119 -7.41 11.76 -21.41
N SER A 120 -6.08 11.72 -21.37
CA SER A 120 -5.30 10.53 -21.73
C SER A 120 -5.59 9.35 -20.80
N ILE A 121 -5.76 9.58 -19.50
CA ILE A 121 -6.07 8.53 -18.51
C ILE A 121 -7.52 8.05 -18.65
N MET A 122 -8.48 8.98 -18.70
CA MET A 122 -9.91 8.65 -18.74
C MET A 122 -10.34 8.01 -20.06
N THR A 123 -9.59 8.26 -21.15
CA THR A 123 -9.78 7.59 -22.45
C THR A 123 -8.91 6.35 -22.65
N ASN A 124 -8.17 5.92 -21.61
CA ASN A 124 -7.28 4.75 -21.60
C ASN A 124 -6.13 4.81 -22.62
N GLN A 125 -5.67 6.00 -23.01
CA GLN A 125 -4.43 6.17 -23.79
C GLN A 125 -3.19 5.88 -22.93
N CYS A 126 -3.26 6.20 -21.64
CA CYS A 126 -2.36 5.71 -20.60
C CYS A 126 -3.19 5.25 -19.40
N ARG A 127 -2.59 4.45 -18.51
CA ARG A 127 -3.23 3.94 -17.28
C ARG A 127 -3.19 4.95 -16.15
N ASN A 128 -2.04 5.61 -16.00
CA ASN A 128 -1.74 6.56 -14.93
C ASN A 128 -0.82 7.67 -15.47
N GLY A 129 -0.45 8.65 -14.65
CA GLY A 129 0.53 9.64 -15.08
C GLY A 129 0.93 10.71 -14.07
N PHE A 130 1.90 11.54 -14.48
CA PHE A 130 2.46 12.63 -13.67
C PHE A 130 2.44 13.97 -14.44
N ALA A 131 1.65 14.92 -13.95
CA ALA A 131 1.66 16.31 -14.37
C ALA A 131 2.77 17.08 -13.63
N LEU A 132 3.89 17.32 -14.32
CA LEU A 132 5.03 18.07 -13.83
C LEU A 132 4.80 19.56 -14.09
N VAL A 133 3.95 20.16 -13.25
CA VAL A 133 3.40 21.50 -13.45
C VAL A 133 3.95 22.52 -12.47
N ARG A 134 4.07 23.77 -12.91
CA ARG A 134 4.31 24.97 -12.09
C ARG A 134 3.66 26.19 -12.74
N PRO A 135 2.99 27.10 -12.00
CA PRO A 135 2.86 27.16 -10.53
C PRO A 135 2.00 26.02 -9.91
N PRO A 136 2.13 25.77 -8.58
CA PRO A 136 1.26 24.85 -7.83
C PRO A 136 -0.20 25.35 -7.77
N GLY A 137 -1.09 24.57 -7.18
CA GLY A 137 -2.53 24.82 -7.19
C GLY A 137 -3.30 24.67 -5.87
N HIS A 138 -2.93 23.75 -4.97
CA HIS A 138 -3.83 23.30 -3.89
C HIS A 138 -4.31 24.37 -2.88
N HIS A 139 -3.61 25.51 -2.77
CA HIS A 139 -4.01 26.63 -1.90
C HIS A 139 -4.98 27.61 -2.57
N ALA A 140 -5.02 27.67 -3.90
CA ALA A 140 -5.86 28.63 -4.61
C ALA A 140 -7.35 28.32 -4.37
N SER A 141 -8.10 29.32 -3.93
CA SER A 141 -9.53 29.21 -3.67
C SER A 141 -10.33 29.80 -4.84
N LYS A 142 -11.66 29.67 -4.80
CA LYS A 142 -12.58 30.10 -5.88
C LYS A 142 -12.39 31.55 -6.35
N ASN A 143 -11.93 32.44 -5.48
CA ASN A 143 -11.84 33.87 -5.74
C ASN A 143 -10.51 34.48 -5.30
N GLU A 144 -9.52 33.67 -4.94
CA GLU A 144 -8.27 34.16 -4.37
C GLU A 144 -7.06 33.25 -4.68
N ILE A 145 -5.93 33.90 -4.94
CA ILE A 145 -4.61 33.27 -5.06
C ILE A 145 -3.90 33.28 -3.70
N ASN A 146 -3.11 32.25 -3.40
CA ASN A 146 -2.50 32.07 -2.08
C ASN A 146 -1.35 31.06 -2.17
N GLY A 147 -0.29 31.21 -1.37
CA GLY A 147 0.74 30.16 -1.19
C GLY A 147 1.35 29.69 -2.51
N PHE A 148 1.83 30.62 -3.33
CA PHE A 148 2.35 30.39 -4.69
C PHE A 148 1.34 29.87 -5.73
N CYS A 149 0.11 29.57 -5.33
CA CYS A 149 -0.92 28.98 -6.17
C CYS A 149 -1.80 30.06 -6.82
N LEU A 150 -1.95 30.00 -8.14
CA LEU A 150 -2.81 30.92 -8.90
C LEU A 150 -4.15 30.28 -9.27
N PHE A 151 -4.09 29.10 -9.89
CA PHE A 151 -5.26 28.31 -10.21
C PHE A 151 -5.12 26.94 -9.56
N ASN A 152 -6.21 26.48 -8.93
CA ASN A 152 -6.26 25.17 -8.33
C ASN A 152 -6.32 24.04 -9.38
N ASN A 153 -5.15 23.54 -9.77
CA ASN A 153 -4.95 22.50 -10.79
C ASN A 153 -5.74 21.22 -10.46
N VAL A 154 -5.65 20.73 -9.22
CA VAL A 154 -6.27 19.47 -8.80
C VAL A 154 -7.79 19.59 -8.73
N VAL A 155 -8.32 20.72 -8.25
CA VAL A 155 -9.77 20.96 -8.18
C VAL A 155 -10.39 21.03 -9.57
N ILE A 156 -9.77 21.78 -10.50
CA ILE A 156 -10.26 21.86 -11.89
C ILE A 156 -10.22 20.48 -12.54
N THR A 157 -9.16 19.70 -12.30
CA THR A 157 -9.02 18.33 -12.80
C THR A 157 -10.12 17.41 -12.25
N ALA A 158 -10.41 17.46 -10.94
CA ALA A 158 -11.47 16.67 -10.33
C ALA A 158 -12.86 17.06 -10.85
N LYS A 159 -13.15 18.35 -10.99
CA LYS A 159 -14.42 18.82 -11.58
C LYS A 159 -14.57 18.36 -13.03
N ALA A 160 -13.51 18.46 -13.83
CA ALA A 160 -13.52 17.94 -15.19
C ALA A 160 -13.73 16.41 -15.23
N ALA A 161 -13.16 15.65 -14.29
CA ALA A 161 -13.39 14.21 -14.18
C ALA A 161 -14.88 13.88 -13.98
N ILE A 162 -15.55 14.63 -13.11
CA ILE A 162 -16.98 14.48 -12.81
C ILE A 162 -17.83 14.96 -13.99
N GLU A 163 -17.61 16.17 -14.50
CA GLU A 163 -18.47 16.79 -15.50
C GLU A 163 -18.29 16.23 -16.92
N LYS A 164 -17.05 15.97 -17.33
CA LYS A 164 -16.73 15.50 -18.70
C LYS A 164 -16.78 13.97 -18.83
N TYR A 165 -16.36 13.24 -17.80
CA TYR A 165 -16.25 11.77 -17.85
C TYR A 165 -17.21 11.03 -16.92
N ASN A 166 -18.09 11.75 -16.21
CA ASN A 166 -19.08 11.17 -15.32
C ASN A 166 -18.47 10.25 -14.24
N ALA A 167 -17.27 10.60 -13.75
CA ALA A 167 -16.70 9.95 -12.57
C ALA A 167 -17.63 10.18 -11.37
N GLN A 168 -17.98 9.11 -10.65
CA GLN A 168 -18.90 9.20 -9.52
C GLN A 168 -18.17 9.50 -8.21
N ARG A 169 -16.94 8.99 -8.10
CA ARG A 169 -16.11 9.08 -6.89
C ARG A 169 -14.68 9.44 -7.27
N VAL A 170 -14.19 10.59 -6.81
CA VAL A 170 -12.80 11.03 -7.04
C VAL A 170 -12.11 11.16 -5.70
N LEU A 171 -11.01 10.44 -5.50
CA LEU A 171 -10.15 10.63 -4.34
C LEU A 171 -9.10 11.68 -4.68
N ILE A 172 -8.97 12.72 -3.86
CA ILE A 172 -7.82 13.62 -3.84
C ILE A 172 -7.04 13.34 -2.56
N LEU A 173 -5.83 12.80 -2.72
CA LEU A 173 -4.88 12.65 -1.62
C LEU A 173 -3.81 13.74 -1.72
N ASP A 174 -3.73 14.58 -0.71
CA ASP A 174 -2.73 15.63 -0.58
C ASP A 174 -1.69 15.22 0.46
N TRP A 175 -0.48 14.91 -0.03
CA TRP A 175 0.66 14.59 0.83
C TRP A 175 1.67 15.74 0.93
N ASP A 176 1.36 16.90 0.34
CA ASP A 176 2.14 18.13 0.55
C ASP A 176 2.17 18.46 2.05
N VAL A 177 3.27 19.03 2.53
CA VAL A 177 3.39 19.33 3.96
C VAL A 177 2.44 20.44 4.41
N HIS A 178 1.90 21.23 3.49
CA HIS A 178 0.93 22.27 3.79
C HIS A 178 -0.50 21.77 3.54
N HIS A 179 -1.44 22.31 4.32
CA HIS A 179 -2.85 22.02 4.08
C HIS A 179 -3.32 22.70 2.79
N GLY A 180 -3.84 21.92 1.84
CA GLY A 180 -4.50 22.43 0.64
C GLY A 180 -5.90 22.98 0.91
N GLN A 181 -6.01 24.07 1.67
CA GLN A 181 -7.27 24.70 2.07
C GLN A 181 -8.17 25.06 0.88
N GLY A 182 -7.58 25.50 -0.24
CA GLY A 182 -8.34 25.78 -1.47
C GLY A 182 -9.05 24.55 -2.01
N THR A 183 -8.39 23.38 -1.93
CA THR A 183 -8.96 22.08 -2.29
C THR A 183 -10.06 21.65 -1.31
N GLN A 184 -9.84 21.80 0.00
CA GLN A 184 -10.86 21.55 1.02
C GLN A 184 -12.13 22.36 0.76
N TYR A 185 -12.01 23.68 0.56
CA TYR A 185 -13.17 24.54 0.32
C TYR A 185 -13.94 24.18 -0.95
N ALA A 186 -13.28 23.62 -1.97
CA ALA A 186 -13.91 23.30 -3.24
C ALA A 186 -14.92 22.15 -3.18
N PHE A 187 -14.78 21.28 -2.18
CA PHE A 187 -15.53 20.01 -2.08
C PHE A 187 -16.13 19.77 -0.68
N TYR A 188 -16.13 20.79 0.18
CA TYR A 188 -16.54 20.66 1.59
C TYR A 188 -17.98 20.14 1.79
N ASP A 189 -18.85 20.35 0.81
CA ASP A 189 -20.28 20.03 0.84
C ASP A 189 -20.69 18.82 -0.02
N THR A 190 -19.74 18.07 -0.61
CA THR A 190 -20.05 16.95 -1.52
C THR A 190 -19.35 15.63 -1.15
N ASN A 191 -20.03 14.51 -1.37
CA ASN A 191 -19.45 13.16 -1.25
C ASN A 191 -18.84 12.61 -2.56
N LYS A 192 -18.99 13.34 -3.67
CA LYS A 192 -18.42 12.94 -4.98
C LYS A 192 -16.90 13.06 -5.03
N VAL A 193 -16.34 13.85 -4.12
CA VAL A 193 -14.90 14.00 -3.96
C VAL A 193 -14.55 13.75 -2.50
N LEU A 194 -13.69 12.78 -2.26
CA LEU A 194 -13.07 12.55 -0.98
C LEU A 194 -11.73 13.27 -0.97
N TYR A 195 -11.56 14.24 -0.07
CA TYR A 195 -10.28 14.94 0.12
C TYR A 195 -9.63 14.46 1.41
N ILE A 196 -8.39 13.98 1.30
CA ILE A 196 -7.57 13.59 2.45
C ILE A 196 -6.25 14.36 2.40
N SER A 197 -5.87 15.02 3.49
CA SER A 197 -4.62 15.79 3.56
C SER A 197 -3.80 15.45 4.81
N THR A 198 -2.52 15.15 4.62
CA THR A 198 -1.53 15.05 5.71
C THR A 198 -0.62 16.27 5.69
N HIS A 199 -0.64 17.11 6.73
CA HIS A 199 0.08 18.39 6.70
C HIS A 199 0.66 18.75 8.07
N ARG A 200 1.78 19.48 8.10
CA ARG A 200 2.31 20.11 9.32
C ARG A 200 1.28 21.11 9.83
N TYR A 201 1.00 21.03 11.13
CA TYR A 201 -0.03 21.87 11.75
C TYR A 201 0.47 22.52 13.04
N GLU A 202 1.21 21.77 13.88
CA GLU A 202 1.75 22.26 15.16
C GLU A 202 0.70 23.01 15.98
N HIS A 203 -0.49 22.42 16.11
CA HIS A 203 -1.64 22.97 16.84
C HIS A 203 -2.15 24.33 16.31
N GLY A 204 -1.97 24.59 15.01
CA GLY A 204 -2.37 25.82 14.33
C GLY A 204 -1.26 26.86 14.23
N ALA A 205 -0.06 26.59 14.74
CA ALA A 205 1.07 27.53 14.66
C ALA A 205 1.75 27.54 13.28
N TYR A 206 1.64 26.43 12.52
CA TYR A 206 2.25 26.33 11.19
C TYR A 206 1.32 26.85 10.09
N TRP A 207 1.91 27.37 9.02
CA TRP A 207 1.19 27.99 7.91
C TRP A 207 0.28 26.96 7.21
N PRO A 208 -0.98 27.30 6.88
CA PRO A 208 -1.61 28.63 6.85
C PRO A 208 -2.31 29.10 8.15
N GLN A 209 -2.02 28.48 9.30
CA GLN A 209 -2.59 28.82 10.60
C GLN A 209 -4.14 28.79 10.64
N LEU A 210 -4.77 27.85 9.94
CA LEU A 210 -6.22 27.78 9.85
C LEU A 210 -6.81 26.80 10.86
N ALA A 211 -7.87 27.21 11.55
CA ALA A 211 -8.60 26.34 12.48
C ALA A 211 -9.15 25.11 11.75
N GLU A 212 -9.61 25.34 10.52
CA GLU A 212 -10.25 24.37 9.65
C GLU A 212 -9.29 23.37 9.02
N SER A 213 -7.98 23.50 9.23
CA SER A 213 -6.99 22.48 8.88
C SER A 213 -6.93 21.36 9.92
N ASP A 214 -7.59 21.49 11.08
CA ASP A 214 -7.54 20.47 12.13
C ASP A 214 -8.48 19.26 11.84
N PHE A 215 -8.30 18.18 12.58
CA PHE A 215 -8.95 16.87 12.34
C PHE A 215 -10.48 16.88 12.48
N ASP A 216 -11.04 17.82 13.23
CA ASP A 216 -12.48 17.93 13.52
C ASP A 216 -13.31 18.59 12.40
N HIS A 217 -12.64 19.10 11.35
CA HIS A 217 -13.27 19.70 10.18
C HIS A 217 -13.49 18.66 9.09
N ILE A 218 -14.60 17.93 9.20
CA ILE A 218 -14.87 16.74 8.39
C ILE A 218 -15.81 16.97 7.20
N GLY A 219 -16.09 18.22 6.83
CA GLY A 219 -17.09 18.56 5.81
C GLY A 219 -18.49 18.82 6.36
N GLU A 220 -19.39 19.23 5.48
CA GLU A 220 -20.77 19.61 5.80
C GLU A 220 -21.78 19.04 4.79
N GLY A 221 -23.07 19.09 5.13
CA GLY A 221 -24.12 18.59 4.25
C GLY A 221 -23.86 17.15 3.78
N ASP A 222 -23.96 16.93 2.47
CA ASP A 222 -23.69 15.64 1.84
C ASP A 222 -22.19 15.27 1.84
N GLY A 223 -21.30 16.25 2.00
CA GLY A 223 -19.85 16.06 2.09
C GLY A 223 -19.31 15.77 3.48
N ARG A 224 -20.18 15.73 4.50
CA ARG A 224 -19.75 15.38 5.87
C ARG A 224 -19.19 13.96 5.91
N GLY A 225 -17.97 13.81 6.41
CA GLY A 225 -17.17 12.59 6.41
C GLY A 225 -16.21 12.47 5.22
N PHE A 226 -16.35 13.29 4.17
CA PHE A 226 -15.54 13.24 2.93
C PHE A 226 -14.41 14.27 2.88
N ASN A 227 -14.19 15.01 3.97
CA ASN A 227 -13.01 15.80 4.22
C ASN A 227 -12.23 15.20 5.39
N VAL A 228 -10.96 14.85 5.18
CA VAL A 228 -10.13 14.17 6.18
C VAL A 228 -8.81 14.93 6.34
N ASN A 229 -8.72 15.71 7.42
CA ASN A 229 -7.50 16.39 7.79
C ASN A 229 -6.70 15.55 8.79
N ILE A 230 -5.41 15.36 8.52
CA ILE A 230 -4.47 14.61 9.36
C ILE A 230 -3.35 15.57 9.79
N PRO A 231 -3.58 16.37 10.84
CA PRO A 231 -2.67 17.44 11.28
C PRO A 231 -1.47 16.90 12.04
N LEU A 232 -0.26 17.14 11.52
CA LEU A 232 1.00 16.73 12.11
C LEU A 232 1.48 17.78 13.11
N ASN A 233 1.35 17.45 14.40
CA ASN A 233 1.65 18.36 15.51
C ASN A 233 3.11 18.36 15.97
N LYS A 234 4.03 17.89 15.11
CA LYS A 234 5.46 17.79 15.40
C LYS A 234 6.27 17.70 14.11
N THR A 235 7.45 18.33 14.08
CA THR A 235 8.43 18.18 12.99
C THR A 235 9.32 16.93 13.14
N GLY A 236 10.07 16.61 12.11
CA GLY A 236 11.05 15.51 12.14
C GLY A 236 10.43 14.10 12.10
N LEU A 237 9.16 13.99 11.71
CA LEU A 237 8.47 12.72 11.46
C LEU A 237 9.11 11.98 10.27
N LYS A 238 9.08 10.65 10.32
CA LYS A 238 9.83 9.75 9.44
C LYS A 238 8.89 8.84 8.65
N ASN A 239 9.47 7.94 7.85
CA ASN A 239 8.74 6.93 7.08
C ASN A 239 7.73 6.16 7.95
N ALA A 240 8.11 5.74 9.16
CA ALA A 240 7.24 4.98 10.07
C ALA A 240 5.94 5.73 10.41
N ASP A 241 5.99 7.05 10.53
CA ASP A 241 4.84 7.89 10.85
C ASP A 241 3.87 7.96 9.68
N TYR A 242 4.38 8.19 8.46
CA TYR A 242 3.57 8.27 7.25
C TYR A 242 3.00 6.91 6.86
N MET A 243 3.77 5.82 7.00
CA MET A 243 3.25 4.47 6.78
C MET A 243 2.16 4.12 7.80
N TYR A 244 2.31 4.52 9.07
CA TYR A 244 1.28 4.33 10.09
C TYR A 244 -0.02 5.07 9.75
N ILE A 245 0.06 6.32 9.28
CA ILE A 245 -1.10 7.08 8.80
C ILE A 245 -1.73 6.40 7.58
N PHE A 246 -0.92 5.95 6.62
CA PHE A 246 -1.40 5.29 5.41
C PHE A 246 -2.23 4.04 5.73
N PHE A 247 -1.71 3.22 6.63
CA PHE A 247 -2.32 1.94 7.01
C PHE A 247 -3.52 2.08 7.94
N ASN A 248 -3.59 3.13 8.76
CA ASN A 248 -4.65 3.29 9.75
C ASN A 248 -5.75 4.28 9.38
N ILE A 249 -5.56 5.10 8.33
CA ILE A 249 -6.55 6.07 7.85
C ILE A 249 -6.70 6.00 6.34
N ILE A 250 -5.63 6.28 5.58
CA ILE A 250 -5.75 6.58 4.15
C ILE A 250 -6.22 5.37 3.35
N LEU A 251 -5.55 4.21 3.47
CA LEU A 251 -5.95 3.00 2.74
C LEU A 251 -7.32 2.46 3.20
N PRO A 252 -7.61 2.33 4.52
CA PRO A 252 -8.93 1.94 4.98
C PRO A 252 -10.06 2.75 4.34
N ILE A 253 -10.00 4.09 4.43
CA ILE A 253 -11.00 4.98 3.83
C ILE A 253 -11.01 4.86 2.31
N ALA A 254 -9.85 4.82 1.65
CA ALA A 254 -9.78 4.83 0.19
C ALA A 254 -10.33 3.54 -0.45
N TYR A 255 -10.13 2.38 0.19
CA TYR A 255 -10.72 1.12 -0.25
C TYR A 255 -12.23 1.08 0.02
N GLU A 256 -12.70 1.62 1.14
CA GLU A 256 -14.14 1.78 1.44
C GLU A 256 -14.83 2.75 0.46
N TYR A 257 -14.15 3.84 0.09
CA TYR A 257 -14.65 4.82 -0.86
C TYR A 257 -14.68 4.30 -2.30
N ASP A 258 -13.78 3.37 -2.64
CA ASP A 258 -13.68 2.75 -3.97
C ASP A 258 -13.74 3.78 -5.12
N PRO A 259 -12.75 4.67 -5.26
CA PRO A 259 -12.77 5.76 -6.23
C PRO A 259 -12.68 5.28 -7.69
N ASP A 260 -13.22 6.07 -8.61
CA ASP A 260 -13.07 5.88 -10.07
C ASP A 260 -11.78 6.51 -10.62
N LEU A 261 -11.21 7.46 -9.87
CA LEU A 261 -9.98 8.18 -10.18
C LEU A 261 -9.31 8.60 -8.87
N VAL A 262 -8.00 8.42 -8.78
CA VAL A 262 -7.16 8.95 -7.71
C VAL A 262 -6.33 10.10 -8.26
N LEU A 263 -6.48 11.29 -7.68
CA LEU A 263 -5.62 12.44 -7.88
C LEU A 263 -4.70 12.59 -6.65
N VAL A 264 -3.43 12.87 -6.89
CA VAL A 264 -2.44 13.13 -5.83
C VAL A 264 -1.92 14.55 -5.97
N SER A 265 -2.20 15.39 -4.98
CA SER A 265 -1.52 16.67 -4.79
C SER A 265 -0.14 16.37 -4.20
N ALA A 266 0.87 16.37 -5.07
CA ALA A 266 2.18 15.82 -4.77
C ALA A 266 3.20 16.89 -4.45
N GLY A 267 3.15 17.37 -3.22
CA GLY A 267 4.23 18.12 -2.59
C GLY A 267 5.33 17.21 -2.08
N TYR A 268 6.59 17.58 -2.29
CA TYR A 268 7.73 16.81 -1.77
C TYR A 268 8.46 17.56 -0.66
N ASP A 269 7.78 18.49 0.01
CA ASP A 269 8.27 19.26 1.15
C ASP A 269 8.17 18.51 2.48
N VAL A 270 7.49 17.35 2.51
CA VAL A 270 7.63 16.36 3.60
C VAL A 270 8.96 15.58 3.52
N ALA A 271 9.70 15.68 2.41
CA ALA A 271 10.94 14.95 2.23
C ALA A 271 12.08 15.51 3.11
N LEU A 272 13.00 14.62 3.48
CA LEU A 272 14.19 14.95 4.25
C LEU A 272 14.92 16.17 3.66
N GLY A 273 15.18 17.15 4.52
CA GLY A 273 15.97 18.32 4.18
C GLY A 273 15.20 19.49 3.58
N CYS A 274 13.90 19.33 3.31
CA CYS A 274 13.05 20.45 2.97
C CYS A 274 13.08 21.54 4.07
N PRO A 275 13.29 22.82 3.71
CA PRO A 275 13.28 23.90 4.69
C PRO A 275 11.88 24.14 5.29
N GLU A 276 10.82 24.04 4.50
CA GLU A 276 9.45 24.29 4.96
C GLU A 276 8.95 23.20 5.91
N GLY A 277 8.94 21.95 5.43
CA GLY A 277 8.28 20.88 6.16
C GLY A 277 9.04 20.36 7.38
N GLU A 278 10.38 20.42 7.36
CA GLU A 278 11.27 19.92 8.43
C GLU A 278 11.01 18.45 8.85
N MET A 279 10.35 17.70 7.98
CA MET A 279 10.12 16.26 8.12
C MET A 279 11.36 15.48 7.65
N LYS A 280 11.34 14.17 7.87
CA LYS A 280 12.46 13.25 7.63
C LYS A 280 12.03 12.03 6.81
N VAL A 281 11.02 12.18 5.97
CA VAL A 281 10.59 11.13 5.03
C VAL A 281 11.65 10.97 3.94
N THR A 282 12.09 9.74 3.69
CA THR A 282 13.08 9.48 2.63
C THR A 282 12.42 9.38 1.26
N PRO A 283 13.11 9.79 0.17
CA PRO A 283 12.53 9.83 -1.18
C PRO A 283 11.92 8.51 -1.69
N ASP A 284 12.50 7.37 -1.32
CA ASP A 284 11.99 6.05 -1.69
C ASP A 284 10.61 5.73 -1.09
N THR A 285 10.23 6.37 0.03
CA THR A 285 8.90 6.21 0.64
C THR A 285 7.77 6.55 -0.34
N PHE A 286 7.95 7.56 -1.18
CA PHE A 286 6.92 7.97 -2.15
C PHE A 286 6.65 6.90 -3.21
N ALA A 287 7.59 5.99 -3.47
CA ALA A 287 7.34 4.82 -4.33
C ALA A 287 6.32 3.86 -3.69
N HIS A 288 6.42 3.65 -2.37
CA HIS A 288 5.47 2.81 -1.63
C HIS A 288 4.09 3.47 -1.55
N LEU A 289 4.03 4.76 -1.22
CA LEU A 289 2.75 5.49 -1.17
C LEU A 289 2.04 5.40 -2.53
N THR A 290 2.77 5.70 -3.61
CA THR A 290 2.27 5.60 -4.99
C THR A 290 1.85 4.17 -5.35
N HIS A 291 2.62 3.16 -4.91
CA HIS A 291 2.30 1.75 -5.19
C HIS A 291 0.96 1.35 -4.61
N TYR A 292 0.69 1.70 -3.35
CA TYR A 292 -0.58 1.34 -2.72
C TYR A 292 -1.78 1.99 -3.40
N LEU A 293 -1.65 3.24 -3.86
CA LEU A 293 -2.72 3.92 -4.60
C LEU A 293 -3.04 3.27 -5.95
N LYS A 294 -2.08 2.57 -6.58
CA LYS A 294 -2.32 1.84 -7.84
C LYS A 294 -3.25 0.64 -7.69
N GLY A 295 -3.54 0.19 -6.46
CA GLY A 295 -4.54 -0.84 -6.19
C GLY A 295 -5.98 -0.34 -6.33
N LEU A 296 -6.17 0.99 -6.28
CA LEU A 296 -7.46 1.66 -6.37
C LEU A 296 -7.77 2.08 -7.82
N ALA A 297 -9.04 2.42 -8.10
CA ALA A 297 -9.47 3.06 -9.35
C ALA A 297 -9.01 2.35 -10.64
N ASN A 298 -8.83 1.02 -10.61
CA ASN A 298 -8.22 0.26 -11.70
C ASN A 298 -6.86 0.83 -12.15
N GLY A 299 -6.05 1.31 -11.19
CA GLY A 299 -4.74 1.89 -11.44
C GLY A 299 -4.76 3.29 -12.04
N LYS A 300 -5.94 3.95 -12.15
CA LYS A 300 -6.07 5.34 -12.61
C LYS A 300 -5.63 6.31 -11.52
N VAL A 301 -4.32 6.49 -11.44
CA VAL A 301 -3.65 7.41 -10.52
C VAL A 301 -3.02 8.54 -11.34
N MET A 302 -3.37 9.79 -11.02
CA MET A 302 -2.77 10.97 -11.62
C MET A 302 -2.11 11.81 -10.53
N VAL A 303 -0.82 12.03 -10.68
CA VAL A 303 0.01 12.82 -9.75
C VAL A 303 0.17 14.22 -10.32
N LEU A 304 -0.04 15.26 -9.50
CA LEU A 304 0.14 16.66 -9.88
C LEU A 304 1.19 17.28 -8.95
N LEU A 305 2.25 17.86 -9.51
CA LEU A 305 3.30 18.49 -8.72
C LEU A 305 2.76 19.73 -7.96
N GLU A 306 2.97 19.76 -6.64
CA GLU A 306 2.64 20.91 -5.77
C GLU A 306 3.94 21.54 -5.21
N GLY A 307 4.21 21.43 -3.90
CA GLY A 307 5.37 21.97 -3.18
C GLY A 307 6.63 21.09 -3.19
N GLY A 308 7.56 21.37 -2.28
CA GLY A 308 8.89 20.74 -2.21
C GLY A 308 10.04 21.66 -2.60
N TYR A 309 10.90 21.98 -1.63
CA TYR A 309 11.85 23.10 -1.74
C TYR A 309 13.31 22.73 -1.42
N CYS A 310 13.58 21.48 -1.02
CA CYS A 310 14.92 20.90 -1.12
C CYS A 310 15.09 20.26 -2.49
N ILE A 311 15.83 20.91 -3.38
CA ILE A 311 15.94 20.53 -4.80
C ILE A 311 16.38 19.07 -4.99
N ASP A 312 17.33 18.60 -4.17
CA ASP A 312 17.89 17.25 -4.30
C ASP A 312 16.85 16.17 -3.94
N THR A 313 16.18 16.30 -2.79
CA THR A 313 15.18 15.33 -2.37
C THR A 313 13.86 15.49 -3.12
N LEU A 314 13.51 16.68 -3.58
CA LEU A 314 12.39 16.91 -4.52
C LEU A 314 12.58 16.08 -5.81
N ALA A 315 13.73 16.24 -6.47
CA ALA A 315 14.01 15.57 -7.74
C ALA A 315 14.02 14.05 -7.58
N GLU A 316 14.66 13.55 -6.51
CA GLU A 316 14.70 12.11 -6.24
C GLU A 316 13.31 11.55 -5.87
N SER A 317 12.52 12.27 -5.06
CA SER A 317 11.19 11.82 -4.66
C SER A 317 10.22 11.77 -5.85
N ALA A 318 10.24 12.78 -6.71
CA ALA A 318 9.46 12.79 -7.95
C ALA A 318 9.87 11.64 -8.90
N ALA A 319 11.17 11.34 -8.98
CA ALA A 319 11.66 10.20 -9.75
C ALA A 319 11.17 8.86 -9.17
N TRP A 320 11.15 8.68 -7.84
CA TRP A 320 10.59 7.50 -7.18
C TRP A 320 9.09 7.34 -7.40
N THR A 321 8.34 8.44 -7.39
CA THR A 321 6.92 8.42 -7.79
C THR A 321 6.76 7.94 -9.23
N LEU A 322 7.52 8.49 -10.19
CA LEU A 322 7.43 8.09 -11.59
C LEU A 322 7.85 6.63 -11.82
N ARG A 323 8.89 6.14 -11.12
CA ARG A 323 9.28 4.73 -11.11
C ARG A 323 8.14 3.81 -10.68
N SER A 324 7.44 4.16 -9.60
CA SER A 324 6.31 3.37 -9.11
C SER A 324 5.13 3.39 -10.10
N LEU A 325 4.82 4.54 -10.72
CA LEU A 325 3.80 4.63 -11.78
C LEU A 325 4.12 3.71 -12.97
N LEU A 326 5.40 3.69 -13.38
CA LEU A 326 5.95 2.81 -14.42
C LEU A 326 5.97 1.33 -14.04
N GLY A 327 5.72 1.00 -12.77
CA GLY A 327 5.73 -0.36 -12.26
C GLY A 327 7.11 -0.89 -11.88
N ASP A 328 8.09 -0.03 -11.61
CA ASP A 328 9.37 -0.48 -11.06
C ASP A 328 9.21 -0.95 -9.61
N PRO A 329 10.04 -1.92 -9.14
CA PRO A 329 10.00 -2.36 -7.74
C PRO A 329 10.33 -1.23 -6.77
N CYS A 330 9.65 -1.24 -5.61
CA CYS A 330 10.02 -0.38 -4.50
C CYS A 330 11.35 -0.82 -3.87
N SER A 331 12.15 0.14 -3.43
CA SER A 331 13.32 -0.13 -2.59
C SER A 331 12.85 -0.57 -1.20
N PRO A 332 13.52 -1.53 -0.52
CA PRO A 332 13.23 -1.79 0.88
C PRO A 332 13.44 -0.54 1.74
N LEU A 333 12.44 -0.17 2.54
CA LEU A 333 12.58 0.92 3.51
C LEU A 333 13.41 0.47 4.71
N GLN A 334 13.86 1.44 5.51
CA GLN A 334 14.25 1.16 6.89
C GLN A 334 13.03 0.64 7.66
N ALA A 335 13.28 -0.24 8.64
CA ALA A 335 12.25 -0.80 9.50
C ALA A 335 11.38 0.31 10.11
N CYS A 336 10.08 0.27 9.84
CA CYS A 336 9.12 1.28 10.26
C CYS A 336 8.62 1.02 11.68
N ALA A 337 9.55 0.96 12.63
CA ALA A 337 9.25 0.81 14.04
C ALA A 337 8.99 2.17 14.70
N ASN A 338 8.25 2.13 15.80
CA ASN A 338 8.01 3.21 16.75
C ASN A 338 7.46 4.50 16.11
N PRO A 339 6.25 4.45 15.49
CA PRO A 339 5.58 5.68 15.10
C PRO A 339 5.43 6.61 16.30
N ASP A 340 5.63 7.90 16.08
CA ASP A 340 5.65 8.94 17.11
C ASP A 340 4.29 9.01 17.82
N LEU A 341 4.33 9.26 19.13
CA LEU A 341 3.12 9.35 19.94
C LEU A 341 2.19 10.47 19.47
N THR A 342 2.73 11.57 18.95
CA THR A 342 1.92 12.68 18.42
C THR A 342 1.10 12.26 17.19
N VAL A 343 1.67 11.42 16.34
CA VAL A 343 1.00 10.84 15.17
C VAL A 343 -0.05 9.83 15.59
N LYS A 344 0.27 8.95 16.56
CA LYS A 344 -0.70 8.01 17.14
C LYS A 344 -1.93 8.73 17.72
N LYS A 345 -1.71 9.83 18.46
CA LYS A 345 -2.79 10.68 18.98
C LYS A 345 -3.62 11.30 17.86
N THR A 346 -2.97 11.83 16.83
CA THR A 346 -3.65 12.41 15.67
C THR A 346 -4.52 11.37 14.97
N VAL A 347 -3.99 10.16 14.74
CA VAL A 347 -4.73 9.07 14.11
C VAL A 347 -5.95 8.67 14.94
N ALA A 348 -5.81 8.55 16.26
CA ALA A 348 -6.92 8.29 17.17
C ALA A 348 -8.02 9.37 17.08
N CYS A 349 -7.63 10.65 17.06
CA CYS A 349 -8.58 11.76 16.93
C CYS A 349 -9.34 11.70 15.60
N CYS A 350 -8.63 11.48 14.49
CA CYS A 350 -9.23 11.33 13.15
C CYS A 350 -10.22 10.16 13.13
N LYS A 351 -9.80 8.97 13.59
CA LYS A 351 -10.67 7.79 13.66
C LYS A 351 -11.94 8.07 14.46
N ASN A 352 -11.84 8.73 15.62
CA ASN A 352 -13.01 8.96 16.46
C ASN A 352 -14.03 9.92 15.85
N VAL A 353 -13.60 10.96 15.12
CA VAL A 353 -14.53 11.89 14.46
C VAL A 353 -15.08 11.33 13.13
N LEU A 354 -14.43 10.32 12.56
CA LEU A 354 -14.78 9.72 11.26
C LEU A 354 -15.46 8.35 11.33
N LYS A 355 -15.44 7.66 12.48
CA LYS A 355 -15.97 6.28 12.66
C LYS A 355 -17.44 6.07 12.28
N ASP A 356 -18.23 7.14 12.33
CA ASP A 356 -19.66 7.10 11.98
C ASP A 356 -19.88 7.19 10.47
N TYR A 357 -18.85 7.62 9.72
CA TYR A 357 -18.84 7.78 8.27
C TYR A 357 -18.09 6.65 7.56
N TRP A 358 -17.10 6.05 8.24
CA TRP A 358 -16.22 5.01 7.68
C TRP A 358 -16.16 3.80 8.60
N GLN A 359 -16.71 2.68 8.12
CA GLN A 359 -16.72 1.40 8.85
C GLN A 359 -15.31 0.86 9.06
N SER A 360 -14.44 1.07 8.07
CA SER A 360 -13.05 0.66 8.09
C SER A 360 -12.25 1.27 9.26
N LEU A 361 -12.69 2.38 9.83
CA LEU A 361 -12.03 3.08 10.94
C LEU A 361 -12.51 2.64 12.33
N ARG A 362 -13.46 1.72 12.43
CA ARG A 362 -14.04 1.29 13.72
C ARG A 362 -13.12 0.40 14.57
N ILE A 363 -11.86 0.28 14.19
CA ILE A 363 -10.79 -0.43 14.91
C ILE A 363 -9.96 0.59 15.70
N ASP A 364 -9.46 0.19 16.88
CA ASP A 364 -8.71 1.00 17.85
C ASP A 364 -9.50 2.12 18.53
N LEU A 365 -10.82 1.99 18.59
CA LEU A 365 -11.67 2.94 19.31
C LEU A 365 -11.74 2.57 20.79
N THR A 366 -11.25 3.45 21.65
CA THR A 366 -11.27 3.29 23.12
C THR A 366 -11.87 4.48 23.84
N GLU A 367 -12.28 4.32 25.10
CA GLU A 367 -12.79 5.45 25.92
C GLU A 367 -11.74 6.57 26.07
N LYS A 368 -10.44 6.21 26.13
CA LYS A 368 -9.32 7.16 26.17
C LYS A 368 -9.18 8.04 24.91
N SER A 369 -9.74 7.61 23.77
CA SER A 369 -9.76 8.43 22.55
C SER A 369 -10.45 9.76 22.80
N GLN A 370 -11.50 9.77 23.64
CA GLN A 370 -12.26 10.96 23.94
C GLN A 370 -11.44 11.99 24.74
N VAL A 371 -10.62 11.52 25.68
CA VAL A 371 -9.71 12.37 26.47
C VAL A 371 -8.67 13.07 25.58
N TRP A 372 -8.13 12.35 24.59
CA TRP A 372 -7.13 12.93 23.68
C TRP A 372 -7.72 13.97 22.73
N ILE A 373 -8.99 13.85 22.37
CA ILE A 373 -9.70 14.87 21.59
C ILE A 373 -9.82 16.14 22.42
N GLU A 374 -10.26 16.03 23.68
CA GLU A 374 -10.33 17.18 24.57
C GLU A 374 -8.94 17.83 24.77
N GLU A 375 -7.89 17.03 24.97
CA GLU A 375 -6.51 17.54 25.03
C GLU A 375 -6.08 18.26 23.75
N ALA A 376 -6.37 17.69 22.57
CA ALA A 376 -5.96 18.23 21.29
C ALA A 376 -6.69 19.55 20.99
N LEU A 377 -8.01 19.59 21.22
CA LEU A 377 -8.83 20.80 21.10
C LEU A 377 -8.39 21.88 22.08
N HIS A 378 -8.00 21.52 23.31
CA HIS A 378 -7.52 22.49 24.30
C HIS A 378 -6.15 23.08 23.94
N LYS A 379 -5.30 22.32 23.25
CA LYS A 379 -3.97 22.78 22.80
C LYS A 379 -4.01 23.63 21.53
N ARG A 380 -5.15 23.69 20.83
CA ARG A 380 -5.31 24.53 19.64
C ARG A 380 -5.05 25.99 20.01
N SER A 381 -4.04 26.59 19.37
CA SER A 381 -3.64 27.97 19.66
C SER A 381 -4.61 28.96 19.01
N LEU A 382 -5.74 29.27 19.65
CA LEU A 382 -6.75 30.18 19.08
C LEU A 382 -6.24 31.61 18.82
N ASN A 383 -5.16 32.03 19.51
CA ASN A 383 -4.61 33.38 19.38
C ASN A 383 -3.72 33.57 18.14
N GLU A 384 -3.29 32.49 17.50
CA GLU A 384 -2.37 32.50 16.35
C GLU A 384 -3.05 32.12 15.03
N LEU A 385 -4.35 31.82 15.06
CA LEU A 385 -5.09 31.40 13.87
C LEU A 385 -5.38 32.57 12.93
N ALA A 386 -5.20 32.34 11.63
CA ALA A 386 -5.63 33.25 10.58
C ALA A 386 -7.16 33.24 10.45
N THR A 387 -7.76 34.42 10.40
CA THR A 387 -9.19 34.67 10.21
C THR A 387 -9.38 35.82 9.24
N ASN A 388 -10.58 35.98 8.67
CA ASN A 388 -10.89 37.14 7.84
C ASN A 388 -10.77 38.48 8.58
N GLU A 389 -10.83 38.49 9.92
CA GLU A 389 -10.82 39.71 10.73
C GLU A 389 -9.39 40.18 11.09
N ASN A 390 -8.44 39.25 11.24
CA ASN A 390 -7.05 39.55 11.62
C ASN A 390 -6.05 39.47 10.45
N ARG A 391 -6.54 39.25 9.23
CA ARG A 391 -5.73 39.19 8.01
C ARG A 391 -5.08 40.55 7.72
N PRO A 392 -3.77 40.61 7.40
CA PRO A 392 -3.12 41.87 7.07
C PRO A 392 -3.65 42.45 5.76
N THR A 393 -3.63 43.77 5.65
CA THR A 393 -4.03 44.48 4.42
C THR A 393 -2.94 44.47 3.34
N GLN A 394 -1.69 44.24 3.74
CA GLN A 394 -0.54 44.04 2.86
C GLN A 394 0.37 42.96 3.45
N TYR A 395 0.78 42.02 2.60
CA TYR A 395 1.69 40.94 2.92
C TYR A 395 3.14 41.28 2.60
N ASP A 396 4.06 40.57 3.26
CA ASP A 396 5.47 40.60 2.86
C ASP A 396 5.64 39.87 1.52
N LEU A 397 6.48 40.43 0.65
CA LEU A 397 6.73 39.93 -0.70
C LEU A 397 7.72 38.77 -0.76
N THR A 398 8.48 38.59 0.32
CA THR A 398 9.49 37.55 0.48
C THR A 398 9.61 37.19 1.96
N PRO A 399 8.66 36.42 2.52
CA PRO A 399 8.87 35.89 3.85
C PRO A 399 10.12 35.03 3.82
N THR A 400 11.18 35.51 4.48
CA THR A 400 12.42 34.77 4.58
C THR A 400 12.18 33.68 5.63
N LEU A 401 12.07 32.41 5.22
CA LEU A 401 12.22 31.31 6.16
C LEU A 401 13.69 31.22 6.57
N ILE A 402 14.02 31.91 7.66
CA ILE A 402 15.33 31.82 8.29
C ILE A 402 15.31 30.57 9.18
N ILE A 403 15.85 29.47 8.68
CA ILE A 403 16.12 28.31 9.53
C ILE A 403 17.50 28.49 10.15
N ASP A 404 17.52 28.78 11.45
CA ASP A 404 18.77 28.89 12.21
C ASP A 404 19.41 27.51 12.36
N ARG A 405 20.38 27.22 11.48
CA ARG A 405 21.19 26.00 11.51
C ARG A 405 22.66 26.38 11.61
N THR A 406 23.38 25.74 12.54
CA THR A 406 24.83 25.83 12.57
C THR A 406 25.44 25.23 11.30
N GLU A 407 26.67 25.63 10.97
CA GLU A 407 27.40 25.06 9.82
C GLU A 407 27.54 23.53 9.94
N GLU A 408 27.72 23.02 11.16
CA GLU A 408 27.79 21.59 11.44
C GLU A 408 26.46 20.88 11.17
N GLN A 409 25.34 21.45 11.63
CA GLN A 409 24.00 20.92 11.37
C GLN A 409 23.69 20.88 9.87
N SER A 410 24.06 21.93 9.14
CA SER A 410 23.90 22.01 7.69
C SER A 410 24.73 20.94 6.96
N LYS A 411 25.99 20.75 7.33
CA LYS A 411 26.85 19.68 6.78
C LYS A 411 26.28 18.29 7.05
N LYS A 412 25.81 18.04 8.27
CA LYS A 412 25.21 16.76 8.66
C LYS A 412 23.93 16.48 7.88
N LEU A 413 23.09 17.50 7.67
CA LEU A 413 21.87 17.35 6.87
C LEU A 413 22.21 17.01 5.41
N GLN A 414 23.17 17.72 4.81
CA GLN A 414 23.61 17.43 3.44
C GLN A 414 24.17 16.01 3.29
N GLN A 415 24.93 15.53 4.28
CA GLN A 415 25.36 14.13 4.32
C GLN A 415 24.19 13.14 4.41
N ASN A 416 23.17 13.45 5.21
CA ASN A 416 21.97 12.61 5.33
C ASN A 416 21.15 12.59 4.05
N ILE A 417 21.00 13.73 3.36
CA ILE A 417 20.33 13.84 2.05
C ILE A 417 21.06 12.96 1.04
N LYS A 418 22.38 13.15 0.92
CA LYS A 418 23.20 12.37 0.00
C LYS A 418 23.08 10.87 0.29
N ARG A 419 23.16 10.48 1.57
CA ARG A 419 22.99 9.09 1.99
C ARG A 419 21.60 8.55 1.65
N ALA A 420 20.54 9.33 1.82
CA ALA A 420 19.18 8.88 1.50
C ALA A 420 19.01 8.65 -0.02
N ILE A 421 19.64 9.48 -0.85
CA ILE A 421 19.62 9.35 -2.32
C ILE A 421 20.49 8.16 -2.77
N GLU A 422 21.68 7.99 -2.19
CA GLU A 422 22.62 6.92 -2.56
C GLU A 422 22.21 5.53 -2.06
N LEU A 423 21.57 5.44 -0.89
CA LEU A 423 21.16 4.17 -0.30
C LEU A 423 19.90 3.59 -0.97
N ALA A 424 19.09 4.41 -1.63
CA ALA A 424 17.96 3.95 -2.42
C ALA A 424 18.54 3.31 -3.70
N PRO A 425 18.69 1.98 -3.78
CA PRO A 425 19.39 1.36 -4.90
C PRO A 425 18.65 1.72 -6.17
N HIS A 426 19.35 2.12 -7.22
CA HIS A 426 18.75 2.22 -8.55
C HIS A 426 18.31 0.84 -8.99
N GLN A 427 17.03 0.53 -8.72
CA GLN A 427 16.44 -0.73 -9.13
C GLN A 427 16.36 -0.74 -10.65
N LYS A 428 16.77 -1.86 -11.24
CA LYS A 428 16.49 -2.12 -12.64
C LYS A 428 14.97 -2.21 -12.81
N PRO A 429 14.42 -1.67 -13.91
CA PRO A 429 13.02 -1.88 -14.24
C PRO A 429 12.65 -3.36 -14.20
N LEU A 430 11.39 -3.68 -13.86
CA LEU A 430 10.88 -5.03 -14.06
C LEU A 430 10.87 -5.31 -15.56
N GLU A 431 11.89 -6.02 -16.04
CA GLU A 431 11.95 -6.47 -17.42
C GLU A 431 10.86 -7.51 -17.67
N ARG A 432 10.38 -7.58 -18.92
CA ARG A 432 9.44 -8.64 -19.33
C ARG A 432 10.09 -10.00 -19.06
N GLY A 433 9.40 -10.87 -18.32
CA GLY A 433 9.95 -12.15 -17.86
C GLY A 433 10.52 -12.14 -16.44
N ALA A 434 10.42 -11.03 -15.70
CA ALA A 434 10.85 -10.95 -14.31
C ALA A 434 9.97 -11.75 -13.32
N THR A 435 8.74 -12.11 -13.70
CA THR A 435 7.88 -13.03 -12.92
C THR A 435 8.14 -14.46 -13.36
N LEU A 436 8.44 -15.31 -12.37
CA LEU A 436 8.76 -16.71 -12.57
C LEU A 436 7.53 -17.60 -12.41
N LEU A 437 7.50 -18.72 -13.13
CA LEU A 437 6.51 -19.78 -12.97
C LEU A 437 7.20 -21.14 -12.90
N VAL A 438 6.68 -22.02 -12.07
CA VAL A 438 7.00 -23.45 -12.13
C VAL A 438 5.72 -24.28 -12.21
N TYR A 439 5.72 -25.24 -13.12
CA TYR A 439 4.64 -26.19 -13.37
C TYR A 439 5.24 -27.44 -14.00
N ASP A 440 4.91 -28.62 -13.48
CA ASP A 440 5.34 -29.90 -14.05
C ASP A 440 4.17 -30.89 -14.10
N GLU A 441 4.00 -31.53 -15.25
CA GLU A 441 2.96 -32.56 -15.43
C GLU A 441 3.24 -33.81 -14.60
N LEU A 442 4.48 -34.07 -14.19
CA LEU A 442 4.83 -35.19 -13.33
C LEU A 442 4.12 -35.12 -11.98
N MET A 443 3.86 -33.91 -11.46
CA MET A 443 3.07 -33.68 -10.24
C MET A 443 1.60 -34.13 -10.38
N ARG A 444 1.15 -34.55 -11.58
CA ARG A 444 -0.19 -35.10 -11.82
C ARG A 444 -0.27 -36.61 -11.56
N LYS A 445 0.88 -37.29 -11.38
CA LYS A 445 0.92 -38.75 -11.23
C LYS A 445 0.36 -39.20 -9.88
N PHE A 446 0.59 -38.42 -8.82
CA PHE A 446 -0.08 -38.64 -7.54
C PHE A 446 -1.59 -38.40 -7.68
N SER A 447 -2.43 -39.45 -7.62
CA SER A 447 -3.88 -39.29 -7.78
C SER A 447 -4.65 -40.32 -6.99
N VAL A 448 -5.64 -39.87 -6.22
CA VAL A 448 -6.45 -40.71 -5.34
C VAL A 448 -7.92 -40.51 -5.68
N GLY A 449 -8.47 -41.43 -6.50
CA GLY A 449 -9.90 -41.50 -6.81
C GLY A 449 -10.58 -40.15 -7.09
N ASN A 450 -11.67 -39.87 -6.37
CA ASN A 450 -12.45 -38.63 -6.46
C ASN A 450 -12.13 -37.64 -5.31
N HIS A 451 -10.90 -37.67 -4.81
CA HIS A 451 -10.43 -36.81 -3.72
C HIS A 451 -10.41 -35.32 -4.11
N CYS A 452 -10.50 -34.43 -3.13
CA CYS A 452 -10.48 -32.97 -3.35
C CYS A 452 -9.09 -32.48 -3.83
N GLU A 453 -8.02 -32.96 -3.19
CA GLU A 453 -6.62 -32.77 -3.60
C GLU A 453 -6.36 -33.69 -4.80
N ARG A 454 -6.60 -33.18 -6.00
CA ARG A 454 -6.56 -33.94 -7.26
C ARG A 454 -5.69 -33.25 -8.32
N PRO A 455 -5.14 -34.01 -9.31
CA PRO A 455 -4.31 -33.44 -10.38
C PRO A 455 -4.93 -32.29 -11.16
N GLY A 456 -6.28 -32.24 -11.23
CA GLY A 456 -7.01 -31.17 -11.91
C GLY A 456 -6.73 -29.77 -11.36
N ARG A 457 -6.27 -29.64 -10.10
CA ARG A 457 -6.00 -28.36 -9.44
C ARG A 457 -4.92 -27.55 -10.17
N ILE A 458 -3.72 -28.11 -10.30
CA ILE A 458 -2.61 -27.48 -11.02
C ILE A 458 -2.91 -27.29 -12.52
N VAL A 459 -3.69 -28.19 -13.12
CA VAL A 459 -4.14 -28.08 -14.52
C VAL A 459 -5.09 -26.90 -14.71
N ALA A 460 -5.96 -26.63 -13.74
CA ALA A 460 -6.93 -25.54 -13.82
C ALA A 460 -6.25 -24.17 -13.82
N ILE A 461 -5.27 -23.96 -12.93
CA ILE A 461 -4.43 -22.75 -12.91
C ILE A 461 -3.67 -22.63 -14.22
N TRP A 462 -2.94 -23.68 -14.62
CA TRP A 462 -2.13 -23.66 -15.83
C TRP A 462 -2.93 -23.34 -17.09
N LYS A 463 -4.12 -23.93 -17.25
CA LYS A 463 -5.05 -23.57 -18.33
C LYS A 463 -5.52 -22.12 -18.25
N GLY A 464 -5.77 -21.62 -17.04
CA GLY A 464 -6.13 -20.22 -16.80
C GLY A 464 -5.07 -19.26 -17.29
N LEU A 465 -3.81 -19.51 -16.93
CA LEU A 465 -2.66 -18.71 -17.37
C LEU A 465 -2.51 -18.74 -18.89
N LYS A 466 -2.55 -19.93 -19.51
CA LYS A 466 -2.47 -20.09 -20.97
C LYS A 466 -3.57 -19.37 -21.71
N SER A 467 -4.81 -19.50 -21.25
CA SER A 467 -5.98 -18.88 -21.90
C SER A 467 -5.92 -17.35 -21.89
N ARG A 468 -5.21 -16.77 -20.91
CA ARG A 468 -5.02 -15.32 -20.74
C ARG A 468 -3.66 -14.83 -21.26
N GLY A 469 -2.83 -15.71 -21.80
CA GLY A 469 -1.48 -15.38 -22.28
C GLY A 469 -0.51 -14.92 -21.19
N LEU A 470 -0.79 -15.23 -19.92
CA LEU A 470 0.06 -14.85 -18.78
C LEU A 470 1.35 -15.67 -18.74
N ASP A 471 1.28 -16.95 -19.12
CA ASP A 471 2.43 -17.84 -19.22
C ASP A 471 3.51 -17.30 -20.17
N GLN A 472 3.10 -16.66 -21.27
CA GLN A 472 3.99 -16.07 -22.27
C GLN A 472 4.70 -14.79 -21.80
N ARG A 473 4.28 -14.24 -20.65
CA ARG A 473 4.87 -13.05 -20.02
C ARG A 473 5.79 -13.42 -18.87
N CYS A 474 5.73 -14.66 -18.39
CA CYS A 474 6.54 -15.19 -17.31
C CYS A 474 7.74 -15.98 -17.84
N THR A 475 8.71 -16.21 -16.96
CA THR A 475 9.84 -17.10 -17.21
C THR A 475 9.61 -18.45 -16.52
N MET A 476 9.63 -19.53 -17.28
CA MET A 476 9.49 -20.88 -16.72
C MET A 476 10.78 -21.34 -16.06
N ILE A 477 10.67 -21.78 -14.81
CA ILE A 477 11.75 -22.41 -14.05
C ILE A 477 11.55 -23.93 -14.09
N PRO A 478 12.59 -24.71 -14.41
CA PRO A 478 12.46 -26.16 -14.46
C PRO A 478 12.25 -26.73 -13.06
N SER A 479 11.39 -27.74 -12.96
CA SER A 479 11.25 -28.53 -11.74
C SER A 479 12.46 -29.43 -11.51
N ARG A 480 12.74 -29.72 -10.25
CA ARG A 480 13.73 -30.72 -9.81
C ARG A 480 13.23 -31.42 -8.54
N HIS A 481 13.72 -32.62 -8.28
CA HIS A 481 13.55 -33.23 -6.96
C HIS A 481 14.41 -32.49 -5.94
N ALA A 482 13.85 -32.22 -4.76
CA ALA A 482 14.64 -31.83 -3.60
C ALA A 482 15.58 -32.99 -3.20
N THR A 483 16.78 -32.64 -2.80
CA THR A 483 17.73 -33.59 -2.21
C THR A 483 17.31 -33.94 -0.79
N LYS A 484 17.77 -35.08 -0.28
CA LYS A 484 17.55 -35.46 1.12
C LYS A 484 18.01 -34.36 2.08
N ASP A 485 19.20 -33.81 1.89
CA ASP A 485 19.75 -32.74 2.74
C ASP A 485 18.89 -31.47 2.76
N GLU A 486 18.20 -31.16 1.66
CA GLU A 486 17.25 -30.03 1.59
C GLU A 486 15.96 -30.33 2.36
N ILE A 487 15.42 -31.55 2.25
CA ILE A 487 14.24 -31.96 3.03
C ILE A 487 14.55 -31.99 4.53
N LEU A 488 15.75 -32.45 4.89
CA LEU A 488 16.22 -32.53 6.27
C LEU A 488 16.47 -31.17 6.94
N LEU A 489 16.32 -30.05 6.22
CA LEU A 489 16.30 -28.71 6.81
C LEU A 489 15.10 -28.51 7.75
N VAL A 490 14.01 -29.25 7.51
CA VAL A 490 12.78 -29.19 8.31
C VAL A 490 12.42 -30.57 8.84
N HIS A 491 12.50 -31.60 8.02
CA HIS A 491 11.99 -32.91 8.36
C HIS A 491 13.04 -33.82 8.98
N THR A 492 12.59 -34.71 9.87
CA THR A 492 13.48 -35.70 10.49
C THR A 492 13.88 -36.77 9.49
N ASN A 493 15.10 -37.32 9.65
CA ASN A 493 15.57 -38.44 8.82
C ASN A 493 14.63 -39.65 8.89
N ARG A 494 14.06 -39.93 10.08
CA ARG A 494 13.11 -41.01 10.28
C ARG A 494 11.85 -40.83 9.42
N PHE A 495 11.30 -39.62 9.37
CA PHE A 495 10.10 -39.34 8.61
C PHE A 495 10.36 -39.39 7.09
N TYR A 496 11.48 -38.84 6.63
CA TYR A 496 11.92 -38.98 5.24
C TYR A 496 12.03 -40.47 4.82
N ASP A 497 12.75 -41.27 5.61
CA ASP A 497 12.99 -42.68 5.31
C ASP A 497 11.66 -43.47 5.33
N ASP A 498 10.74 -43.15 6.25
CA ASP A 498 9.43 -43.78 6.29
C ASP A 498 8.59 -43.44 5.05
N LEU A 499 8.53 -42.18 4.63
CA LEU A 499 7.83 -41.78 3.41
C LEU A 499 8.45 -42.42 2.16
N GLU A 500 9.78 -42.59 2.10
CA GLU A 500 10.45 -43.24 0.97
C GLU A 500 9.97 -44.69 0.77
N THR A 501 9.65 -45.40 1.87
CA THR A 501 9.15 -46.79 1.77
C THR A 501 7.83 -46.92 1.00
N THR A 502 7.04 -45.85 0.90
CA THR A 502 5.76 -45.85 0.16
C THR A 502 5.93 -46.25 -1.31
N LYS A 503 7.12 -46.00 -1.89
CA LYS A 503 7.46 -46.37 -3.27
C LYS A 503 7.35 -47.87 -3.54
N THR A 504 7.63 -48.69 -2.54
CA THR A 504 7.69 -50.16 -2.67
C THR A 504 6.53 -50.88 -1.99
N GLN A 505 5.67 -50.17 -1.27
CA GLN A 505 4.56 -50.75 -0.54
C GLN A 505 3.42 -51.18 -1.46
N THR A 506 2.78 -52.27 -1.10
CA THR A 506 1.57 -52.75 -1.75
C THR A 506 0.39 -51.82 -1.41
N LYS A 507 -0.64 -51.83 -2.27
CA LYS A 507 -1.87 -51.05 -2.03
C LYS A 507 -2.50 -51.29 -0.66
N LYS A 508 -2.44 -52.53 -0.14
CA LYS A 508 -2.97 -52.86 1.20
C LYS A 508 -2.15 -52.25 2.32
N GLU A 509 -0.84 -52.11 2.15
CA GLU A 509 0.04 -51.47 3.13
C GLU A 509 -0.16 -49.96 3.13
N LEU A 510 -0.28 -49.35 1.94
CA LEU A 510 -0.59 -47.92 1.80
C LEU A 510 -1.94 -47.57 2.44
N GLN A 511 -3.00 -48.35 2.16
CA GLN A 511 -4.32 -48.16 2.79
C GLN A 511 -4.31 -48.29 4.32
N LYS A 512 -3.40 -49.10 4.89
CA LYS A 512 -3.25 -49.18 6.34
C LYS A 512 -2.61 -47.92 6.93
N ARG A 513 -1.75 -47.23 6.18
CA ARG A 513 -1.13 -45.96 6.60
C ARG A 513 -2.14 -44.82 6.64
N GLU A 514 -3.08 -44.78 5.70
CA GLU A 514 -4.18 -43.80 5.66
C GLU A 514 -5.03 -43.82 6.94
N GLY A 515 -5.10 -44.97 7.63
CA GLY A 515 -5.80 -45.09 8.92
C GLY A 515 -5.02 -44.54 10.13
N VAL A 516 -3.76 -44.14 9.95
CA VAL A 516 -2.85 -43.65 11.00
C VAL A 516 -2.60 -42.14 10.86
N SER A 517 -2.34 -41.66 9.64
CA SER A 517 -2.18 -40.22 9.37
C SER A 517 -3.53 -39.59 9.01
N ARG A 518 -3.90 -38.51 9.71
CA ARG A 518 -5.22 -37.88 9.56
C ARG A 518 -5.28 -37.08 8.26
N SER A 519 -6.25 -37.42 7.41
CA SER A 519 -6.49 -36.74 6.13
C SER A 519 -5.27 -36.76 5.20
N VAL A 520 -4.61 -37.92 5.06
CA VAL A 520 -3.46 -38.14 4.16
C VAL A 520 -3.70 -39.40 3.34
N ASP A 521 -3.48 -39.34 2.03
CA ASP A 521 -3.73 -40.46 1.10
C ASP A 521 -2.46 -40.94 0.41
N TYR A 522 -2.11 -42.22 0.50
CA TYR A 522 -0.83 -42.69 -0.03
C TYR A 522 -0.96 -43.40 -1.39
N THR A 523 -0.02 -43.08 -2.28
CA THR A 523 0.23 -43.81 -3.52
C THR A 523 1.73 -44.10 -3.65
N ASN A 524 2.13 -44.98 -4.56
CA ASN A 524 3.56 -45.25 -4.78
C ASN A 524 4.30 -44.04 -5.38
N GLU A 525 3.58 -43.06 -5.94
CA GLU A 525 4.10 -41.86 -6.56
C GLU A 525 4.27 -40.68 -5.58
N VAL A 526 3.68 -40.77 -4.37
CA VAL A 526 3.54 -39.63 -3.46
C VAL A 526 4.87 -39.02 -3.04
N PHE A 527 5.86 -39.87 -2.72
CA PHE A 527 7.18 -39.44 -2.28
C PHE A 527 7.92 -38.66 -3.37
N ASP A 528 7.98 -39.19 -4.60
CA ASP A 528 8.67 -38.52 -5.71
C ASP A 528 7.94 -37.21 -6.09
N ASN A 529 6.60 -37.18 -6.02
CA ASN A 529 5.82 -35.96 -6.28
C ASN A 529 6.08 -34.89 -5.19
N ALA A 530 6.14 -35.29 -3.92
CA ALA A 530 6.46 -34.37 -2.82
C ALA A 530 7.89 -33.82 -2.92
N LEU A 531 8.88 -34.65 -3.30
CA LEU A 531 10.23 -34.17 -3.61
C LEU A 531 10.25 -33.19 -4.78
N LEU A 532 9.44 -33.45 -5.81
CA LEU A 532 9.36 -32.59 -7.00
C LEU A 532 8.72 -31.24 -6.65
N ALA A 533 7.68 -31.24 -5.82
CA ALA A 533 7.03 -30.02 -5.31
C ALA A 533 8.04 -29.16 -4.52
N ALA A 534 8.68 -29.74 -3.50
CA ALA A 534 9.67 -29.03 -2.69
C ALA A 534 10.85 -28.52 -3.53
N GLY A 535 11.42 -29.36 -4.39
CA GLY A 535 12.57 -28.98 -5.22
C GLY A 535 12.24 -27.94 -6.28
N SER A 536 10.99 -27.90 -6.77
CA SER A 536 10.50 -26.84 -7.65
C SER A 536 10.48 -25.48 -6.95
N CYS A 537 9.99 -25.43 -5.70
CA CYS A 537 9.99 -24.19 -4.91
C CYS A 537 11.43 -23.72 -4.60
N LEU A 538 12.34 -24.64 -4.28
CA LEU A 538 13.75 -24.30 -4.05
C LEU A 538 14.43 -23.73 -5.31
N ASN A 539 14.12 -24.28 -6.49
CA ASN A 539 14.69 -23.75 -7.73
C ASN A 539 14.13 -22.35 -8.08
N MET A 540 12.89 -22.06 -7.69
CA MET A 540 12.30 -20.71 -7.77
C MET A 540 13.00 -19.74 -6.81
N VAL A 541 13.26 -20.16 -5.57
CA VAL A 541 14.06 -19.40 -4.59
C VAL A 541 15.43 -19.04 -5.16
N ASP A 542 16.15 -20.01 -5.70
CA ASP A 542 17.47 -19.78 -6.31
C ASP A 542 17.38 -18.79 -7.47
N ALA A 543 16.37 -18.92 -8.33
CA ALA A 543 16.17 -18.02 -9.45
C ALA A 543 15.86 -16.58 -9.01
N ILE A 544 15.08 -16.38 -7.94
CA ILE A 544 14.81 -15.05 -7.38
C ILE A 544 16.06 -14.46 -6.72
N MET A 545 16.77 -15.25 -5.91
CA MET A 545 17.96 -14.79 -5.18
C MET A 545 19.15 -14.50 -6.09
N THR A 546 19.21 -15.14 -7.26
CA THR A 546 20.23 -14.89 -8.29
C THR A 546 19.79 -13.90 -9.35
N ASP A 547 18.70 -13.15 -9.11
CA ASP A 547 18.15 -12.11 -9.99
C ASP A 547 17.80 -12.61 -11.41
N LYS A 548 17.51 -13.90 -11.60
CA LYS A 548 16.91 -14.41 -12.86
C LYS A 548 15.45 -13.98 -13.00
N GLY A 549 14.79 -13.75 -11.87
CA GLY A 549 13.49 -13.11 -11.77
C GLY A 549 13.40 -12.38 -10.43
N ARG A 550 12.30 -11.67 -10.22
CA ARG A 550 12.05 -10.89 -9.00
C ARG A 550 11.07 -11.59 -8.08
N ASN A 551 9.98 -12.10 -8.63
CA ASN A 551 8.90 -12.77 -7.93
C ASN A 551 8.43 -14.01 -8.71
N GLY A 552 7.51 -14.79 -8.16
CA GLY A 552 6.92 -15.88 -8.93
C GLY A 552 5.80 -16.63 -8.24
N PHE A 553 5.22 -17.56 -8.99
CA PHE A 553 4.16 -18.45 -8.54
C PHE A 553 4.53 -19.92 -8.80
N ALA A 554 4.53 -20.73 -7.75
CA ALA A 554 4.78 -22.16 -7.77
C ALA A 554 3.46 -22.94 -7.86
N ILE A 555 3.13 -23.41 -9.08
CA ILE A 555 1.94 -24.22 -9.37
C ILE A 555 2.26 -25.69 -9.08
N ILE A 556 2.35 -26.02 -7.78
CA ILE A 556 2.84 -27.31 -7.31
C ILE A 556 1.75 -28.15 -6.64
N ARG A 557 2.00 -29.46 -6.53
CA ARG A 557 1.29 -30.37 -5.61
C ARG A 557 2.13 -31.63 -5.35
N PRO A 558 1.99 -32.30 -4.19
CA PRO A 558 1.07 -32.01 -3.08
C PRO A 558 1.42 -30.72 -2.28
N PRO A 559 0.47 -30.18 -1.49
CA PRO A 559 0.70 -29.03 -0.60
C PRO A 559 1.65 -29.37 0.55
N GLY A 560 1.98 -28.39 1.40
CA GLY A 560 2.98 -28.50 2.45
C GLY A 560 2.66 -27.85 3.81
N HIS A 561 1.78 -26.85 3.92
CA HIS A 561 1.72 -26.02 5.14
C HIS A 561 1.30 -26.75 6.44
N HIS A 562 0.62 -27.90 6.34
CA HIS A 562 0.28 -28.77 7.49
C HIS A 562 1.37 -29.78 7.85
N ALA A 563 2.40 -29.98 7.01
CA ALA A 563 3.42 -30.98 7.28
C ALA A 563 4.35 -30.53 8.41
N HIS A 564 4.45 -31.36 9.44
CA HIS A 564 5.31 -31.17 10.60
C HIS A 564 6.70 -31.75 10.35
N SER A 565 7.67 -31.43 11.21
CA SER A 565 9.03 -31.97 11.09
C SER A 565 9.08 -33.52 11.08
N GLY A 566 8.17 -34.19 11.79
CA GLY A 566 8.16 -35.66 11.91
C GLY A 566 6.92 -36.37 11.37
N MET A 567 5.99 -35.65 10.74
CA MET A 567 4.64 -36.16 10.44
C MET A 567 4.03 -35.46 9.23
N ASP A 568 3.31 -36.23 8.41
CA ASP A 568 2.40 -35.73 7.37
C ASP A 568 0.99 -35.49 7.93
N TYR A 569 0.30 -34.50 7.39
CA TYR A 569 -0.98 -34.07 7.91
C TYR A 569 -1.73 -33.24 6.87
N GLY A 570 -3.07 -33.35 6.80
CA GLY A 570 -3.89 -32.47 5.95
C GLY A 570 -3.44 -32.41 4.48
N PHE A 571 -3.25 -33.57 3.85
CA PHE A 571 -2.73 -33.73 2.48
C PHE A 571 -1.27 -33.31 2.24
N CYS A 572 -0.58 -32.82 3.28
CA CYS A 572 0.78 -32.30 3.20
C CYS A 572 1.81 -33.35 3.63
N TYR A 573 2.86 -33.54 2.82
CA TYR A 573 3.93 -34.52 3.07
C TYR A 573 5.24 -33.86 3.49
N PHE A 574 5.69 -32.87 2.70
CA PHE A 574 6.83 -32.02 3.03
C PHE A 574 6.37 -30.57 3.09
N ASN A 575 6.88 -29.81 4.05
CA ASN A 575 6.52 -28.42 4.22
C ASN A 575 7.31 -27.55 3.22
N ASN A 576 6.77 -27.41 2.01
CA ASN A 576 7.42 -26.75 0.89
C ASN A 576 7.89 -25.32 1.24
N VAL A 577 7.03 -24.55 1.92
CA VAL A 577 7.31 -23.17 2.33
C VAL A 577 8.34 -23.12 3.45
N ALA A 578 8.23 -23.95 4.49
CA ALA A 578 9.20 -23.97 5.57
C ALA A 578 10.60 -24.43 5.10
N ILE A 579 10.65 -25.40 4.17
CA ILE A 579 11.91 -25.83 3.54
C ILE A 579 12.54 -24.66 2.77
N CYS A 580 11.75 -23.88 2.03
CA CYS A 580 12.23 -22.68 1.35
C CYS A 580 12.81 -21.65 2.34
N ALA A 581 12.12 -21.38 3.44
CA ALA A 581 12.61 -20.44 4.46
C ALA A 581 13.92 -20.91 5.11
N ARG A 582 14.02 -22.18 5.51
CA ARG A 582 15.28 -22.76 6.04
C ARG A 582 16.39 -22.77 5.00
N TYR A 583 16.06 -23.00 3.73
CA TYR A 583 17.02 -22.96 2.63
C TYR A 583 17.56 -21.55 2.38
N LEU A 584 16.70 -20.53 2.44
CA LEU A 584 17.08 -19.11 2.36
C LEU A 584 18.00 -18.71 3.52
N GLN A 585 17.67 -19.10 4.75
CA GLN A 585 18.53 -18.87 5.92
C GLN A 585 19.90 -19.56 5.76
N LYS A 586 19.93 -20.83 5.34
CA LYS A 586 21.17 -21.61 5.23
C LYS A 586 22.07 -21.19 4.08
N ASN A 587 21.51 -21.02 2.87
CA ASN A 587 22.31 -20.87 1.65
C ASN A 587 22.52 -19.40 1.23
N TYR A 588 21.60 -18.50 1.63
CA TYR A 588 21.69 -17.07 1.33
C TYR A 588 21.88 -16.20 2.56
N ASN A 589 21.96 -16.79 3.76
CA ASN A 589 22.17 -16.10 5.03
C ASN A 589 21.13 -15.00 5.31
N LEU A 590 19.89 -15.18 4.80
CA LEU A 590 18.80 -14.26 5.12
C LEU A 590 18.41 -14.40 6.59
N GLN A 591 18.18 -13.27 7.23
CA GLN A 591 17.88 -13.18 8.66
C GLN A 591 16.39 -12.91 8.90
N ARG A 592 15.67 -12.35 7.93
CA ARG A 592 14.27 -11.95 8.09
C ARG A 592 13.44 -12.42 6.91
N ILE A 593 12.60 -13.43 7.14
CA ILE A 593 11.70 -14.00 6.13
C ILE A 593 10.27 -13.83 6.63
N LEU A 594 9.43 -13.19 5.81
CA LEU A 594 7.99 -13.10 6.10
C LEU A 594 7.29 -14.26 5.42
N ILE A 595 6.47 -15.00 6.16
CA ILE A 595 5.55 -16.00 5.61
C ILE A 595 4.14 -15.50 5.87
N VAL A 596 3.37 -15.27 4.80
CA VAL A 596 1.94 -14.95 4.88
C VAL A 596 1.14 -16.15 4.41
N ASP A 597 0.17 -16.58 5.19
CA ASP A 597 -0.69 -17.70 4.88
C ASP A 597 -2.14 -17.26 4.82
N PHE A 598 -2.70 -17.28 3.61
CA PHE A 598 -4.09 -16.93 3.36
C PHE A 598 -4.94 -18.14 2.98
N ASP A 599 -4.42 -19.36 3.18
CA ASP A 599 -5.21 -20.59 3.13
C ASP A 599 -6.32 -20.53 4.19
N TYR A 600 -7.47 -21.14 3.88
CA TYR A 600 -8.61 -21.19 4.80
C TYR A 600 -8.23 -21.87 6.13
N HIS A 601 -7.31 -22.83 6.07
CA HIS A 601 -6.81 -23.57 7.22
C HIS A 601 -5.53 -22.96 7.77
N MET A 602 -5.38 -23.00 9.09
CA MET A 602 -4.12 -22.66 9.76
C MET A 602 -3.03 -23.63 9.31
N GLY A 603 -1.89 -23.12 8.80
CA GLY A 603 -0.69 -23.89 8.53
C GLY A 603 0.08 -24.27 9.82
N ASP A 604 -0.48 -25.21 10.59
CA ASP A 604 0.08 -25.72 11.85
C ASP A 604 1.51 -26.26 11.71
N GLY A 605 1.84 -26.91 10.59
CA GLY A 605 3.20 -27.36 10.31
C GLY A 605 4.19 -26.21 10.14
N VAL A 606 3.78 -25.10 9.52
CA VAL A 606 4.63 -23.88 9.39
C VAL A 606 4.85 -23.25 10.76
N LYS A 607 3.77 -23.08 11.54
CA LYS A 607 3.81 -22.59 12.93
C LYS A 607 4.84 -23.39 13.73
N ASP A 608 4.73 -24.71 13.75
CA ASP A 608 5.55 -25.57 14.59
C ASP A 608 7.05 -25.50 14.24
N VAL A 609 7.40 -25.32 12.97
CA VAL A 609 8.79 -25.22 12.51
C VAL A 609 9.46 -23.90 12.94
N PHE A 610 8.68 -22.83 13.09
CA PHE A 610 9.20 -21.48 13.37
C PHE A 610 8.74 -20.90 14.71
N TYR A 611 8.04 -21.67 15.55
CA TYR A 611 7.44 -21.19 16.79
C TYR A 611 8.43 -20.52 17.77
N GLU A 612 9.71 -20.91 17.70
CA GLU A 612 10.80 -20.35 18.52
C GLU A 612 11.78 -19.44 17.73
N ASP A 613 11.55 -19.22 16.43
CA ASP A 613 12.50 -18.55 15.53
C ASP A 613 12.12 -17.06 15.25
N PRO A 614 12.85 -16.08 15.80
CA PRO A 614 12.60 -14.65 15.50
C PRO A 614 13.03 -14.23 14.09
N GLY A 615 13.75 -15.08 13.35
CA GLY A 615 14.16 -14.80 11.98
C GLY A 615 13.04 -15.01 10.96
N VAL A 616 11.91 -15.58 11.38
CA VAL A 616 10.74 -15.82 10.54
C VAL A 616 9.50 -15.23 11.21
N LEU A 617 8.86 -14.28 10.54
CA LEU A 617 7.55 -13.79 10.94
C LEU A 617 6.50 -14.57 10.16
N TYR A 618 5.68 -15.36 10.85
CA TYR A 618 4.57 -16.10 10.27
C TYR A 618 3.24 -15.44 10.64
N ILE A 619 2.46 -15.07 9.62
CA ILE A 619 1.13 -14.48 9.78
C ILE A 619 0.13 -15.31 9.00
N SER A 620 -0.86 -15.88 9.67
CA SER A 620 -1.90 -16.70 9.05
C SER A 620 -3.29 -16.07 9.21
N LEU A 621 -4.06 -16.05 8.12
CA LEU A 621 -5.44 -15.59 8.04
C LEU A 621 -6.35 -16.77 7.71
N HIS A 622 -6.96 -17.36 8.73
CA HIS A 622 -7.65 -18.65 8.62
C HIS A 622 -8.98 -18.65 9.39
N CYS A 623 -9.80 -19.67 9.15
CA CYS A 623 -10.99 -19.91 9.96
C CYS A 623 -10.60 -20.53 11.31
N ASN A 624 -10.91 -19.85 12.42
CA ASN A 624 -10.50 -20.26 13.77
C ASN A 624 -11.00 -21.67 14.15
N ASP A 625 -12.20 -22.04 13.69
CA ASP A 625 -12.82 -23.33 14.03
C ASP A 625 -12.66 -24.38 12.90
N ALA A 626 -11.85 -24.08 11.89
CA ALA A 626 -11.55 -25.03 10.82
C ALA A 626 -10.53 -26.08 11.25
N PHE A 627 -10.25 -27.02 10.35
CA PHE A 627 -9.15 -27.94 10.54
C PHE A 627 -7.80 -27.18 10.54
N PRO A 628 -6.83 -27.55 11.38
CA PRO A 628 -6.93 -28.53 12.45
C PRO A 628 -7.63 -27.99 13.70
N PRO A 629 -8.49 -28.80 14.36
CA PRO A 629 -9.29 -28.32 15.48
C PRO A 629 -8.42 -27.95 16.68
N ASN A 630 -8.74 -26.83 17.33
CA ASN A 630 -8.04 -26.26 18.51
C ASN A 630 -6.61 -25.76 18.24
N GLU A 631 -6.23 -25.56 16.98
CA GLU A 631 -4.97 -24.94 16.59
C GLU A 631 -5.23 -23.54 16.02
N GLY A 632 -4.20 -22.68 16.02
CA GLY A 632 -4.30 -21.34 15.43
C GLY A 632 -5.03 -20.33 16.30
N HIS A 633 -5.05 -20.53 17.62
CA HIS A 633 -5.70 -19.58 18.51
C HIS A 633 -4.96 -18.22 18.44
N PRO A 634 -5.68 -17.09 18.49
CA PRO A 634 -5.08 -15.74 18.49
C PRO A 634 -3.96 -15.51 19.52
N LYS A 635 -4.04 -16.19 20.68
CA LYS A 635 -3.02 -16.11 21.75
C LYS A 635 -1.77 -16.97 21.51
N ASP A 636 -1.78 -17.84 20.49
CA ASP A 636 -0.62 -18.67 20.15
C ASP A 636 0.42 -17.82 19.43
N SER A 637 1.18 -17.03 20.20
CA SER A 637 2.03 -15.97 19.66
C SER A 637 3.51 -16.34 19.52
N GLY A 638 3.86 -17.63 19.57
CA GLY A 638 5.24 -18.11 19.58
C GLY A 638 5.77 -18.40 20.98
N LYS A 639 7.03 -18.82 21.06
CA LYS A 639 7.70 -19.21 22.30
C LYS A 639 9.15 -18.75 22.33
N ASP A 640 9.67 -18.54 23.53
CA ASP A 640 11.08 -18.16 23.77
C ASP A 640 11.47 -16.94 22.91
N LYS A 641 12.44 -17.10 22.00
CA LYS A 641 12.87 -16.01 21.12
C LYS A 641 11.88 -15.70 19.99
N GLY A 642 11.01 -16.65 19.64
CA GLY A 642 9.96 -16.48 18.63
C GLY A 642 8.69 -15.84 19.16
N LEU A 643 8.63 -15.46 20.44
CA LEU A 643 7.48 -14.78 21.01
C LEU A 643 7.21 -13.45 20.28
N GLY A 644 5.98 -13.29 19.78
CA GLY A 644 5.55 -12.18 18.93
C GLY A 644 5.64 -12.46 17.42
N PHE A 645 6.37 -13.49 16.98
CA PHE A 645 6.65 -13.77 15.56
C PHE A 645 5.73 -14.83 14.94
N ASN A 646 4.78 -15.38 15.70
CA ASN A 646 3.66 -16.16 15.20
C ASN A 646 2.37 -15.38 15.38
N VAL A 647 1.64 -15.09 14.30
CA VAL A 647 0.43 -14.25 14.35
C VAL A 647 -0.73 -15.00 13.71
N ASN A 648 -1.79 -15.21 14.48
CA ASN A 648 -2.98 -15.92 14.02
C ASN A 648 -4.16 -14.96 13.93
N ILE A 649 -4.52 -14.57 12.71
CA ILE A 649 -5.78 -13.86 12.41
C ILE A 649 -6.86 -14.93 12.19
N GLY A 650 -7.29 -15.54 13.30
CA GLY A 650 -8.35 -16.54 13.32
C GLY A 650 -9.72 -15.89 13.24
N TRP A 651 -10.34 -15.90 12.06
CA TRP A 651 -11.67 -15.38 11.84
C TRP A 651 -12.71 -16.19 12.63
N LEU A 652 -13.44 -15.52 13.52
CA LEU A 652 -14.41 -16.12 14.42
C LEU A 652 -15.81 -16.31 13.78
N ASN A 653 -16.04 -15.73 12.60
CA ASN A 653 -17.36 -15.58 11.97
C ASN A 653 -17.62 -16.45 10.73
N PHE A 654 -16.75 -17.38 10.33
CA PHE A 654 -16.90 -18.08 9.04
C PHE A 654 -18.21 -18.86 8.78
N VAL A 655 -19.07 -19.05 9.79
CA VAL A 655 -20.36 -19.74 9.62
C VAL A 655 -21.52 -18.78 9.32
N ASP A 656 -21.59 -17.60 9.94
CA ASP A 656 -22.65 -16.60 9.72
C ASP A 656 -22.35 -15.24 10.43
N PRO A 657 -21.99 -14.15 9.72
CA PRO A 657 -21.68 -14.08 8.29
C PRO A 657 -20.21 -14.45 7.98
N PRO A 658 -19.94 -15.17 6.88
CA PRO A 658 -18.58 -15.60 6.54
C PRO A 658 -17.65 -14.43 6.21
N ALA A 659 -16.34 -14.61 6.42
CA ALA A 659 -15.35 -13.60 6.06
C ALA A 659 -15.35 -13.31 4.55
N VAL A 660 -15.29 -12.03 4.20
CA VAL A 660 -15.35 -11.48 2.83
C VAL A 660 -14.04 -10.77 2.46
N ASP A 661 -13.94 -10.28 1.21
CA ASP A 661 -12.75 -9.57 0.71
C ASP A 661 -12.34 -8.41 1.62
N ALA A 662 -13.33 -7.62 2.09
CA ALA A 662 -13.09 -6.47 2.97
C ALA A 662 -12.41 -6.86 4.29
N ASP A 663 -12.72 -8.02 4.87
CA ASP A 663 -12.13 -8.48 6.12
C ASP A 663 -10.61 -8.73 5.97
N TYR A 664 -10.24 -9.47 4.93
CA TYR A 664 -8.84 -9.77 4.62
C TYR A 664 -8.06 -8.51 4.24
N ILE A 665 -8.64 -7.63 3.43
CA ILE A 665 -8.04 -6.33 3.08
C ILE A 665 -7.79 -5.49 4.35
N ASN A 666 -8.76 -5.47 5.27
CA ASN A 666 -8.63 -4.71 6.50
C ASN A 666 -7.61 -5.30 7.48
N ALA A 667 -7.53 -6.63 7.57
CA ALA A 667 -6.47 -7.32 8.31
C ALA A 667 -5.09 -6.99 7.72
N PHE A 668 -4.98 -6.86 6.40
CA PHE A 668 -3.74 -6.42 5.76
C PHE A 668 -3.36 -5.00 6.16
N HIS A 669 -4.32 -4.06 6.10
CA HIS A 669 -4.07 -2.68 6.49
C HIS A 669 -3.68 -2.55 7.97
N HIS A 670 -4.39 -3.21 8.89
CA HIS A 670 -4.22 -2.96 10.32
C HIS A 670 -3.26 -3.91 11.05
N VAL A 671 -2.90 -5.05 10.44
CA VAL A 671 -2.02 -6.07 11.05
C VAL A 671 -0.86 -6.42 10.14
N VAL A 672 -1.11 -7.01 8.96
CA VAL A 672 -0.05 -7.60 8.12
C VAL A 672 0.96 -6.55 7.67
N LEU A 673 0.50 -5.44 7.09
CA LEU A 673 1.39 -4.40 6.55
C LEU A 673 2.17 -3.66 7.65
N PRO A 674 1.55 -3.18 8.75
CA PRO A 674 2.30 -2.58 9.86
C PRO A 674 3.43 -3.49 10.36
N MET A 675 3.13 -4.76 10.63
CA MET A 675 4.12 -5.72 11.11
C MET A 675 5.18 -6.02 10.06
N ALA A 676 4.81 -6.19 8.79
CA ALA A 676 5.76 -6.45 7.72
C ALA A 676 6.75 -5.31 7.52
N TYR A 677 6.31 -4.05 7.62
CA TYR A 677 7.19 -2.89 7.51
C TYR A 677 8.08 -2.68 8.74
N GLU A 678 7.60 -3.03 9.94
CA GLU A 678 8.42 -3.05 11.15
C GLU A 678 9.46 -4.19 11.11
N PHE A 679 9.06 -5.37 10.63
CA PHE A 679 9.94 -6.53 10.47
C PHE A 679 10.97 -6.36 9.34
N ASN A 680 10.61 -5.64 8.28
CA ASN A 680 11.45 -5.37 7.11
C ASN A 680 12.07 -6.64 6.50
N PRO A 681 11.24 -7.53 5.91
CA PRO A 681 11.69 -8.81 5.39
C PRO A 681 12.64 -8.67 4.21
N GLU A 682 13.52 -9.65 4.06
CA GLU A 682 14.46 -9.80 2.94
C GLU A 682 13.91 -10.70 1.83
N PHE A 683 12.87 -11.48 2.16
CA PHE A 683 12.10 -12.33 1.26
C PHE A 683 10.69 -12.53 1.82
N VAL A 684 9.69 -12.60 0.95
CA VAL A 684 8.30 -12.94 1.29
C VAL A 684 7.92 -14.27 0.66
N LEU A 685 7.50 -15.22 1.47
CA LEU A 685 6.88 -16.47 1.04
C LEU A 685 5.38 -16.39 1.34
N VAL A 686 4.57 -16.93 0.44
CA VAL A 686 3.12 -16.98 0.63
C VAL A 686 2.64 -18.42 0.52
N CYS A 687 2.01 -18.92 1.57
CA CYS A 687 1.21 -20.14 1.53
C CYS A 687 -0.10 -19.79 0.79
N ALA A 688 -0.13 -20.06 -0.51
CA ALA A 688 -1.17 -19.58 -1.40
C ALA A 688 -2.32 -20.59 -1.52
N GLY A 689 -3.17 -20.65 -0.50
CA GLY A 689 -4.40 -21.44 -0.49
C GLY A 689 -5.60 -20.69 -1.04
N PHE A 690 -6.35 -21.31 -1.97
CA PHE A 690 -7.57 -20.72 -2.55
C PHE A 690 -8.85 -21.39 -2.08
N ASP A 691 -8.82 -22.05 -0.92
CA ASP A 691 -9.98 -22.71 -0.32
C ASP A 691 -10.85 -21.76 0.51
N ALA A 692 -10.37 -20.57 0.87
CA ALA A 692 -11.21 -19.50 1.39
C ALA A 692 -12.05 -18.81 0.29
N ALA A 693 -11.86 -19.20 -0.99
CA ALA A 693 -12.56 -18.62 -2.12
C ALA A 693 -14.04 -19.05 -2.18
N GLU A 694 -14.89 -18.16 -2.71
CA GLU A 694 -16.32 -18.43 -2.82
C GLU A 694 -16.62 -19.70 -3.63
N GLY A 695 -17.41 -20.61 -3.04
CA GLY A 695 -17.81 -21.84 -3.70
C GLY A 695 -16.74 -22.93 -3.69
N ASP A 696 -15.70 -22.77 -2.87
CA ASP A 696 -14.86 -23.90 -2.48
C ASP A 696 -15.68 -25.00 -1.79
N ARG A 697 -15.16 -26.23 -1.83
CA ARG A 697 -15.85 -27.41 -1.32
C ARG A 697 -15.47 -27.71 0.13
N ILE A 698 -14.33 -27.18 0.59
CA ILE A 698 -13.79 -27.42 1.93
C ILE A 698 -13.87 -26.16 2.76
N GLY A 699 -13.39 -25.03 2.24
CA GLY A 699 -13.58 -23.75 2.91
C GLY A 699 -14.96 -23.17 2.63
N TRP A 700 -15.46 -22.40 3.59
CA TRP A 700 -16.76 -21.73 3.52
C TRP A 700 -16.63 -20.21 3.36
N GLY A 701 -15.45 -19.74 2.98
CA GLY A 701 -15.20 -18.33 2.75
C GLY A 701 -15.91 -17.76 1.52
N LYS A 702 -15.93 -16.43 1.46
CA LYS A 702 -16.52 -15.65 0.38
C LYS A 702 -15.49 -14.81 -0.36
N LEU A 703 -14.22 -15.20 -0.29
CA LEU A 703 -13.17 -14.46 -0.98
C LEU A 703 -13.30 -14.61 -2.50
N THR A 704 -13.10 -13.50 -3.19
CA THR A 704 -13.05 -13.45 -4.64
C THR A 704 -11.61 -13.29 -5.11
N ALA A 705 -11.38 -13.34 -6.43
CA ALA A 705 -10.08 -12.98 -6.98
C ALA A 705 -9.64 -11.55 -6.67
N CYS A 706 -10.55 -10.65 -6.26
CA CYS A 706 -10.16 -9.34 -5.76
C CYS A 706 -9.25 -9.46 -4.53
N ALA A 707 -9.70 -10.15 -3.47
CA ALA A 707 -8.92 -10.27 -2.23
C ALA A 707 -7.52 -10.81 -2.50
N TYR A 708 -7.42 -11.93 -3.22
CA TYR A 708 -6.12 -12.53 -3.55
C TYR A 708 -5.22 -11.59 -4.36
N SER A 709 -5.78 -10.92 -5.38
CA SER A 709 -5.02 -9.95 -6.18
C SER A 709 -4.58 -8.73 -5.38
N GLN A 710 -5.42 -8.20 -4.50
CA GLN A 710 -5.10 -7.06 -3.64
C GLN A 710 -4.06 -7.43 -2.57
N MET A 711 -4.19 -8.60 -1.94
CA MET A 711 -3.19 -9.12 -1.00
C MET A 711 -1.82 -9.30 -1.67
N THR A 712 -1.77 -9.92 -2.86
CA THR A 712 -0.54 -10.01 -3.66
C THR A 712 0.03 -8.63 -3.94
N HIS A 713 -0.80 -7.67 -4.38
CA HIS A 713 -0.37 -6.30 -4.67
C HIS A 713 0.24 -5.63 -3.44
N MET A 714 -0.36 -5.80 -2.26
CA MET A 714 0.09 -5.19 -1.02
C MET A 714 1.45 -5.71 -0.53
N LEU A 715 1.81 -6.95 -0.90
CA LEU A 715 3.09 -7.57 -0.53
C LEU A 715 4.25 -7.19 -1.47
N LEU A 716 3.98 -6.80 -2.71
CA LEU A 716 5.02 -6.50 -3.72
C LEU A 716 6.01 -5.39 -3.36
N PRO A 717 5.69 -4.36 -2.55
CA PRO A 717 6.67 -3.36 -2.12
C PRO A 717 7.69 -3.88 -1.11
N LEU A 718 7.40 -5.00 -0.44
CA LEU A 718 8.26 -5.59 0.57
C LEU A 718 9.42 -6.34 -0.09
N ALA A 719 10.53 -6.49 0.63
CA ALA A 719 11.65 -7.32 0.21
C ALA A 719 12.17 -7.05 -1.23
N ASN A 720 12.05 -5.81 -1.72
CA ASN A 720 12.38 -5.44 -3.11
C ASN A 720 11.59 -6.26 -4.16
N GLY A 721 10.35 -6.61 -3.86
CA GLY A 721 9.50 -7.44 -4.70
C GLY A 721 9.90 -8.92 -4.73
N ARG A 722 10.73 -9.39 -3.80
CA ARG A 722 11.06 -10.83 -3.66
C ARG A 722 9.92 -11.58 -3.00
N VAL A 723 8.90 -11.89 -3.80
CA VAL A 723 7.69 -12.59 -3.37
C VAL A 723 7.57 -13.91 -4.13
N LEU A 724 7.45 -15.03 -3.41
CA LEU A 724 7.14 -16.33 -3.99
C LEU A 724 5.85 -16.87 -3.39
N GLU A 725 4.83 -17.00 -4.23
CA GLU A 725 3.57 -17.64 -3.87
C GLU A 725 3.64 -19.14 -4.19
N VAL A 726 3.30 -19.98 -3.21
CA VAL A 726 3.37 -21.44 -3.31
C VAL A 726 1.97 -22.01 -3.14
N LEU A 727 1.46 -22.72 -4.15
CA LEU A 727 0.10 -23.27 -4.09
C LEU A 727 -0.05 -24.26 -2.93
N GLU A 728 -0.98 -23.98 -2.01
CA GLU A 728 -1.36 -24.83 -0.87
C GLU A 728 -2.74 -25.46 -1.12
N GLY A 729 -3.80 -25.03 -0.42
CA GLY A 729 -5.18 -25.48 -0.57
C GLY A 729 -5.94 -24.93 -1.78
N GLY A 730 -7.26 -25.03 -1.76
CA GLY A 730 -8.17 -24.67 -2.86
C GLY A 730 -8.57 -25.86 -3.71
N TYR A 731 -9.88 -26.13 -3.77
CA TYR A 731 -10.45 -27.39 -4.25
C TYR A 731 -11.60 -27.18 -5.26
N CYS A 732 -12.07 -25.95 -5.43
CA CYS A 732 -12.85 -25.52 -6.58
C CYS A 732 -11.96 -25.17 -7.79
N LEU A 733 -11.97 -26.01 -8.82
CA LEU A 733 -11.14 -25.81 -10.03
C LEU A 733 -11.44 -24.49 -10.75
N HIS A 734 -12.69 -24.04 -10.71
CA HIS A 734 -13.07 -22.77 -11.31
C HIS A 734 -12.42 -21.59 -10.57
N GLN A 735 -12.47 -21.59 -9.24
CA GLN A 735 -11.83 -20.53 -8.45
C GLN A 735 -10.31 -20.58 -8.53
N LEU A 736 -9.68 -21.76 -8.47
CA LEU A 736 -8.25 -21.90 -8.69
C LEU A 736 -7.79 -21.25 -10.00
N ASN A 737 -8.54 -21.47 -11.09
CA ASN A 737 -8.24 -20.84 -12.37
C ASN A 737 -8.27 -19.31 -12.28
N ILE A 738 -9.31 -18.75 -11.65
CA ILE A 738 -9.55 -17.31 -11.62
C ILE A 738 -8.60 -16.62 -10.62
N CYS A 739 -8.57 -17.07 -9.37
CA CYS A 739 -7.73 -16.50 -8.31
C CYS A 739 -6.24 -16.67 -8.61
N GLY A 740 -5.79 -17.87 -9.02
CA GLY A 740 -4.39 -18.10 -9.40
C GLY A 740 -3.96 -17.27 -10.61
N SER A 741 -4.85 -17.04 -11.58
CA SER A 741 -4.55 -16.13 -12.70
C SER A 741 -4.45 -14.67 -12.26
N ALA A 742 -5.28 -14.25 -11.30
CA ALA A 742 -5.27 -12.88 -10.78
C ALA A 742 -3.99 -12.58 -9.98
N CYS A 743 -3.52 -13.51 -9.15
CA CYS A 743 -2.22 -13.41 -8.48
C CYS A 743 -1.07 -13.28 -9.48
N VAL A 744 -0.99 -14.17 -10.48
CA VAL A 744 0.07 -14.10 -11.51
C VAL A 744 0.02 -12.81 -12.32
N ALA A 745 -1.17 -12.32 -12.70
CA ALA A 745 -1.30 -11.03 -13.36
C ALA A 745 -0.78 -9.88 -12.48
N THR A 746 -1.08 -9.92 -11.18
CA THR A 746 -0.60 -8.92 -10.21
C THR A 746 0.92 -8.98 -10.05
N LEU A 747 1.51 -10.18 -9.93
CA LEU A 747 2.97 -10.38 -9.86
C LEU A 747 3.68 -9.83 -11.10
N LEU A 748 3.04 -9.89 -12.27
CA LEU A 748 3.50 -9.31 -13.54
C LEU A 748 3.38 -7.77 -13.61
N GLY A 749 2.81 -7.12 -12.61
CA GLY A 749 2.59 -5.67 -12.56
C GLY A 749 1.32 -5.20 -13.29
N ASP A 750 0.38 -6.11 -13.59
CA ASP A 750 -0.96 -5.70 -14.02
C ASP A 750 -1.72 -5.04 -12.87
N VAL A 751 -2.77 -4.30 -13.22
CA VAL A 751 -3.65 -3.68 -12.23
C VAL A 751 -4.32 -4.77 -11.39
N PRO A 752 -4.31 -4.64 -10.06
CA PRO A 752 -5.04 -5.57 -9.20
C PRO A 752 -6.54 -5.57 -9.51
N VAL A 753 -7.18 -6.71 -9.33
CA VAL A 753 -8.63 -6.82 -9.55
C VAL A 753 -9.36 -5.89 -8.57
N ARG A 754 -10.19 -4.98 -9.09
CA ARG A 754 -11.06 -4.11 -8.27
C ARG A 754 -12.17 -4.94 -7.64
N CYS A 755 -12.45 -4.70 -6.35
CA CYS A 755 -13.50 -5.41 -5.63
C CYS A 755 -14.88 -4.97 -6.13
N SER A 756 -15.84 -5.90 -6.11
CA SER A 756 -17.22 -5.59 -6.47
C SER A 756 -17.90 -4.82 -5.34
N GLU A 757 -18.96 -4.04 -5.63
CA GLU A 757 -19.71 -3.34 -4.57
C GLU A 757 -20.24 -4.29 -3.48
N ASP A 758 -20.55 -5.54 -3.81
CA ASP A 758 -21.03 -6.52 -2.82
C ASP A 758 -19.90 -7.15 -2.01
N SER A 759 -18.69 -7.25 -2.55
CA SER A 759 -17.52 -7.80 -1.85
C SER A 759 -16.68 -6.75 -1.11
N ALA A 760 -16.80 -5.47 -1.50
CA ALA A 760 -16.18 -4.33 -0.84
C ALA A 760 -16.98 -3.77 0.35
N LYS A 761 -18.24 -4.21 0.52
CA LYS A 761 -19.07 -3.83 1.67
C LYS A 761 -18.41 -4.40 2.93
N TYR A 762 -17.77 -3.51 3.69
CA TYR A 762 -17.36 -3.78 5.05
C TYR A 762 -18.56 -4.36 5.80
N PRO A 763 -18.43 -5.57 6.37
CA PRO A 763 -19.56 -6.17 7.03
C PRO A 763 -19.98 -5.30 8.23
N GLN A 764 -21.29 -5.17 8.44
CA GLN A 764 -21.85 -4.38 9.53
C GLN A 764 -21.63 -5.02 10.91
N ASP A 765 -21.09 -6.23 10.98
CA ASP A 765 -20.93 -6.96 12.22
C ASP A 765 -19.60 -6.63 12.92
N ASP A 766 -19.67 -6.42 14.22
CA ASP A 766 -18.48 -6.11 15.04
C ASP A 766 -17.49 -7.29 15.13
N VAL A 767 -17.73 -8.46 14.52
CA VAL A 767 -16.90 -9.65 14.73
C VAL A 767 -15.52 -9.48 14.10
N SER A 768 -15.42 -9.15 12.81
CA SER A 768 -14.13 -8.95 12.14
C SER A 768 -13.32 -7.81 12.78
N VAL A 769 -14.00 -6.71 13.14
CA VAL A 769 -13.40 -5.59 13.87
C VAL A 769 -12.84 -6.05 15.23
N ARG A 770 -13.61 -6.82 16.00
CA ARG A 770 -13.16 -7.38 17.29
C ARG A 770 -12.01 -8.38 17.13
N THR A 771 -12.04 -9.21 16.08
CA THR A 771 -10.94 -10.13 15.78
C THR A 771 -9.66 -9.35 15.53
N ILE A 772 -9.68 -8.36 14.63
CA ILE A 772 -8.50 -7.52 14.35
C ILE A 772 -8.05 -6.80 15.62
N GLN A 773 -8.96 -6.21 16.39
CA GLN A 773 -8.64 -5.53 17.64
C GLN A 773 -7.95 -6.46 18.64
N MET A 774 -8.48 -7.68 18.82
CA MET A 774 -7.88 -8.70 19.68
C MET A 774 -6.47 -9.07 19.22
N ILE A 775 -6.24 -9.25 17.92
CA ILE A 775 -4.89 -9.55 17.40
C ILE A 775 -3.94 -8.39 17.73
N LYS A 776 -4.37 -7.15 17.52
CA LYS A 776 -3.56 -5.98 17.83
C LYS A 776 -3.24 -5.89 19.32
N ASP A 777 -4.19 -6.16 20.20
CA ASP A 777 -3.96 -6.10 21.65
C ASP A 777 -3.03 -7.21 22.15
N ILE A 778 -3.08 -8.40 21.54
CA ILE A 778 -2.14 -9.50 21.82
C ILE A 778 -0.73 -9.14 21.34
N HIS A 779 -0.60 -8.51 20.16
CA HIS A 779 0.69 -8.32 19.51
C HIS A 779 1.36 -6.94 19.73
N ARG A 780 0.63 -5.92 20.19
CA ARG A 780 1.16 -4.57 20.49
C ARG A 780 2.35 -4.55 21.46
N PRO A 781 2.55 -5.49 22.41
CA PRO A 781 3.75 -5.51 23.25
C PRO A 781 5.03 -5.82 22.47
N TYR A 782 4.91 -6.50 21.32
CA TYR A 782 6.04 -6.92 20.49
C TYR A 782 6.24 -6.01 19.26
N TRP A 783 5.16 -5.39 18.77
CA TRP A 783 5.15 -4.62 17.53
C TRP A 783 4.61 -3.21 17.76
N SER A 784 5.53 -2.24 17.73
CA SER A 784 5.23 -0.84 18.02
C SER A 784 4.37 -0.16 16.96
N SER A 785 4.33 -0.74 15.74
CA SER A 785 3.47 -0.37 14.61
C SER A 785 2.00 -0.74 14.82
N LEU A 786 1.69 -1.69 15.71
CA LEU A 786 0.32 -2.11 16.04
C LEU A 786 -0.33 -1.33 17.18
N PHE A 787 0.33 -0.28 17.66
CA PHE A 787 -0.10 0.46 18.86
C PHE A 787 -1.61 0.72 18.88
N THR A 788 -2.25 0.23 19.94
CA THR A 788 -3.63 0.53 20.32
C THR A 788 -3.59 1.44 21.55
N ILE A 789 -4.62 2.27 21.74
CA ILE A 789 -4.71 3.16 22.89
C ILE A 789 -4.92 2.26 24.12
N PRO A 790 -3.98 2.17 25.08
CA PRO A 790 -4.15 1.22 26.17
C PRO A 790 -5.22 1.74 27.14
N ASP A 791 -6.43 1.19 27.14
CA ASP A 791 -7.33 1.27 28.29
C ASP A 791 -6.69 0.43 29.41
N GLN A 792 -6.56 0.98 30.63
CA GLN A 792 -5.98 0.19 31.72
C GLN A 792 -7.00 -0.84 32.21
N ASP A 793 -6.79 -2.14 31.94
CA ASP A 793 -6.39 -3.19 32.90
C ASP A 793 -6.31 -4.51 32.10
N ASP A 794 -5.14 -5.14 32.01
CA ASP A 794 -4.93 -6.38 31.21
C ASP A 794 -5.85 -7.55 31.64
N ASN A 795 -6.55 -7.42 32.77
CA ASN A 795 -7.52 -8.38 33.31
C ASN A 795 -8.87 -8.46 32.55
N GLU A 796 -9.23 -7.48 31.71
CA GLU A 796 -10.49 -7.53 30.93
C GLU A 796 -10.37 -8.37 29.66
N ILE A 797 -9.18 -8.43 29.04
CA ILE A 797 -8.91 -9.26 27.85
C ILE A 797 -9.15 -10.74 28.16
N ASP A 798 -8.75 -11.19 29.36
CA ASP A 798 -9.00 -12.55 29.82
C ASP A 798 -10.50 -12.81 30.07
N LYS A 799 -11.25 -11.82 30.56
CA LYS A 799 -12.71 -11.94 30.75
C LYS A 799 -13.50 -11.92 29.44
N LEU A 800 -13.07 -11.13 28.44
CA LEU A 800 -13.73 -11.09 27.14
C LEU A 800 -13.54 -12.43 26.40
N ALA A 801 -12.35 -13.00 26.46
CA ALA A 801 -12.03 -14.32 25.91
C ALA A 801 -12.80 -15.46 26.63
N GLU A 802 -12.90 -15.42 27.96
CA GLU A 802 -13.68 -16.40 28.74
C GLU A 802 -15.19 -16.30 28.46
N ASN A 803 -15.72 -15.10 28.24
CA ASN A 803 -17.15 -14.91 27.95
C ASN A 803 -17.53 -15.35 26.52
N LEU A 804 -16.60 -15.26 25.57
CA LEU A 804 -16.77 -15.78 24.21
C LEU A 804 -16.74 -17.32 24.17
N GLN A 805 -15.92 -17.97 25.01
CA GLN A 805 -15.95 -19.43 25.20
C GLN A 805 -17.28 -19.93 25.81
N LYS A 806 -17.89 -19.14 26.71
CA LYS A 806 -19.19 -19.47 27.31
C LYS A 806 -20.36 -19.36 26.34
N THR A 807 -20.25 -18.53 25.30
CA THR A 807 -21.32 -18.40 24.29
C THR A 807 -21.23 -19.47 23.19
N ALA A 808 -20.03 -19.98 22.89
CA ALA A 808 -19.84 -21.11 21.98
C ALA A 808 -20.26 -22.47 22.58
N SER A 809 -20.18 -22.62 23.90
CA SER A 809 -20.57 -23.86 24.61
C SER A 809 -22.08 -24.00 24.89
N ILE A 810 -22.90 -23.00 24.53
CA ILE A 810 -24.37 -23.02 24.74
C ILE A 810 -25.15 -23.48 23.49
N LYS A 811 -24.48 -23.76 22.37
CA LYS A 811 -25.09 -24.44 21.22
C LYS A 811 -24.43 -25.81 21.00
N ASN A 812 -24.72 -26.73 21.92
CA ASN A 812 -24.57 -28.18 21.71
C ASN A 812 -25.45 -28.65 20.57
#